data_AF-A0A6L7W5A2-F1
#
_entry.id   AF-A0A6L7W5A2-F1
#
_cell.length_a   1.000
_cell.length_b   1.000
_cell.length_c   1.000
_cell.angle_alpha   90.00
_cell.angle_beta   90.00
_cell.angle_gamma   90.00
#
_symmetry.space_group_name_H-M   'P 1'
#
loop_
_entity.id
_entity.type
_entity.pdbx_description
1 polymer ?
#
loop_
_entity_poly.entity_id
_entity_poly.type
_entity_poly.pdbx_seq_one_letter_code
_entity_poly.pdbx_strand_id
1 'polypeptide(L)'
;MSLPTEPTSKRQLPGITPGARLMDRAGRWVITAGGIGVILSVLGIFLFVLMESYPLFLKPSVSRAHTFDFSHRQPVLCTGVDPYQAVMFVVHEAGIDFVDMTTKSVTKSVSIPELQGRRIRAAYRALDNTHVGLGLDDGTMLGCRVNFAVDYDAEGKQIVTPSFSVESSMDLTDEALVHLVFRHDGKSRGTVLGIADSGQLVLGISETQRGLLGDGKTTVRTYDLTDEIKGRARVGAVAKSGRYVLVGTDRGEVFRWEIGRASSNPRLLDYFRVSDQEVSALDFVLGDVSLVVGDVGGRVSVWMPVRTSEGDNKRVFKRIHTLQSHPAAVTALASSARDKQFLSGDVSGMVALHHMTSEQTFFQLPGDRPIQSLSFAPKANGFLTVSKSGQVTDFDLQNPHPEVTLQTLFGKVWYEGYTEPQYVWQSTGGSDDFEPKLSIVPLIFGTFKGTLYAMLFALPLAVLAAIYTSEFASPNVRGVVKPVVELMASLPSVILGFLAGLWLAPLLETRIVGALLLLPCVPIVVVICAWGWGQMSEDFARRIPDDWILTLLAGIALFSLYLSFALGPLAESLLFGGNFQSWLLGTTGTRYDQRNCLVVGFAMGFAVVPIIYTICEDALSSVPQHLRAGSLALGATPWQTAIRVVLPTASPGIFSATMIGFGRAVGETMIVLMATGNTPILDWTIFNGMRTMSANIAVEIPEAPHEGTLYRVLFLTGVLLAAITFLVNTLAEVVRQRLREKYSRI
;
A
#
# COMPACT_ATOMS: atom_id res chain seq x y z
N MET A 1 -43.44 11.07 -45.35
CA MET A 1 -43.51 9.78 -46.07
C MET A 1 -44.14 8.78 -45.11
N SER A 2 -45.29 8.24 -45.50
CA SER A 2 -46.28 7.53 -44.69
C SER A 2 -45.80 6.16 -44.18
N LEU A 3 -45.92 5.93 -42.86
CA LEU A 3 -45.85 4.61 -42.23
C LEU A 3 -47.05 3.76 -42.65
N PRO A 4 -46.89 2.47 -42.99
CA PRO A 4 -48.01 1.57 -43.15
C PRO A 4 -48.55 1.13 -41.79
N THR A 5 -49.84 1.34 -41.60
CA THR A 5 -50.66 0.85 -40.49
C THR A 5 -50.72 -0.68 -40.48
N GLU A 6 -50.33 -1.31 -39.36
CA GLU A 6 -50.56 -2.74 -39.12
C GLU A 6 -52.06 -3.05 -39.02
N PRO A 7 -52.56 -4.14 -39.63
CA PRO A 7 -53.91 -4.60 -39.40
C PRO A 7 -54.01 -5.32 -38.05
N THR A 8 -54.84 -4.79 -37.16
CA THR A 8 -55.25 -5.44 -35.91
C THR A 8 -56.04 -6.72 -36.22
N SER A 9 -55.35 -7.84 -36.26
CA SER A 9 -55.95 -9.18 -36.25
C SER A 9 -55.37 -9.95 -35.07
N LYS A 10 -56.07 -9.89 -33.92
CA LYS A 10 -55.82 -10.76 -32.77
C LYS A 10 -56.16 -12.19 -33.18
N ARG A 11 -55.19 -12.91 -33.75
CA ARG A 11 -55.22 -14.37 -33.82
C ARG A 11 -55.14 -14.89 -32.38
N GLN A 12 -56.30 -15.15 -31.79
CA GLN A 12 -56.40 -15.79 -30.48
C GLN A 12 -55.82 -17.20 -30.61
N LEU A 13 -54.64 -17.42 -30.02
CA LEU A 13 -54.13 -18.77 -29.78
C LEU A 13 -55.19 -19.53 -28.96
N PRO A 14 -55.71 -20.67 -29.47
CA PRO A 14 -56.70 -21.44 -28.73
C PRO A 14 -56.04 -22.12 -27.53
N GLY A 15 -56.67 -22.05 -26.36
CA GLY A 15 -56.37 -22.93 -25.23
C GLY A 15 -55.64 -22.35 -24.00
N ILE A 16 -55.35 -21.04 -23.92
CA ILE A 16 -54.73 -20.47 -22.71
C ILE A 16 -55.83 -20.09 -21.70
N THR A 17 -55.95 -20.86 -20.61
CA THR A 17 -56.89 -20.59 -19.52
C THR A 17 -56.66 -19.20 -18.90
N PRO A 18 -57.69 -18.56 -18.31
CA PRO A 18 -57.54 -17.29 -17.62
C PRO A 18 -56.45 -17.32 -16.53
N GLY A 19 -56.31 -18.47 -15.84
CA GLY A 19 -55.25 -18.72 -14.86
C GLY A 19 -53.85 -18.70 -15.48
N ALA A 20 -53.64 -19.30 -16.65
CA ALA A 20 -52.36 -19.27 -17.34
C ALA A 20 -51.96 -17.85 -17.80
N ARG A 21 -52.92 -17.00 -18.19
CA ARG A 21 -52.64 -15.58 -18.52
C ARG A 21 -52.28 -14.75 -17.29
N LEU A 22 -52.89 -15.05 -16.14
CA LEU A 22 -52.55 -14.42 -14.87
C LEU A 22 -51.14 -14.84 -14.42
N MET A 23 -50.82 -16.13 -14.50
CA MET A 23 -49.48 -16.67 -14.19
C MET A 23 -48.40 -16.10 -15.12
N ASP A 24 -48.67 -15.95 -16.42
CA ASP A 24 -47.73 -15.33 -17.36
C ASP A 24 -47.47 -13.85 -17.04
N ARG A 25 -48.51 -13.10 -16.68
CA ARG A 25 -48.35 -11.70 -16.24
C ARG A 25 -47.60 -11.59 -14.91
N ALA A 26 -47.94 -12.44 -13.95
CA ALA A 26 -47.24 -12.49 -12.66
C ALA A 26 -45.77 -12.87 -12.87
N GLY A 27 -45.48 -13.86 -13.72
CA GLY A 27 -44.13 -14.28 -14.08
C GLY A 27 -43.32 -13.15 -14.72
N ARG A 28 -43.88 -12.43 -15.71
CA ARG A 28 -43.22 -11.26 -16.29
C ARG A 28 -42.94 -10.17 -15.27
N TRP A 29 -43.88 -9.91 -14.35
CA TRP A 29 -43.69 -8.92 -13.30
C TRP A 29 -42.60 -9.34 -12.32
N VAL A 30 -42.60 -10.60 -11.87
CA VAL A 30 -41.55 -11.16 -10.99
C VAL A 30 -40.18 -11.13 -11.64
N ILE A 31 -40.05 -11.51 -12.91
CA ILE A 31 -38.77 -11.48 -13.64
C ILE A 31 -38.28 -10.04 -13.80
N THR A 32 -39.17 -9.11 -14.17
CA THR A 32 -38.79 -7.70 -14.37
C THR A 32 -38.44 -7.03 -13.05
N ALA A 33 -39.25 -7.23 -12.00
CA ALA A 33 -38.98 -6.70 -10.67
C ALA A 33 -37.70 -7.30 -10.07
N GLY A 34 -37.47 -8.60 -10.25
CA GLY A 34 -36.24 -9.28 -9.86
C GLY A 34 -35.02 -8.73 -10.60
N GLY A 35 -35.12 -8.54 -11.92
CA GLY A 35 -34.05 -7.94 -12.73
C GLY A 35 -33.71 -6.51 -12.31
N ILE A 36 -34.73 -5.66 -12.11
CA ILE A 36 -34.55 -4.29 -11.58
C ILE A 36 -33.93 -4.34 -10.17
N GLY A 37 -34.39 -5.25 -9.31
CA GLY A 37 -33.86 -5.46 -7.96
C GLY A 37 -32.38 -5.83 -7.96
N VAL A 38 -31.93 -6.70 -8.86
CA VAL A 38 -30.51 -7.04 -9.04
C VAL A 38 -29.72 -5.80 -9.48
N ILE A 39 -30.20 -5.04 -10.47
CA ILE A 39 -29.51 -3.83 -10.95
C ILE A 39 -29.38 -2.80 -9.82
N LEU A 40 -30.46 -2.54 -9.08
CA LEU A 40 -30.46 -1.63 -7.94
C LEU A 40 -29.53 -2.11 -6.82
N SER A 41 -29.45 -3.41 -6.59
CA SER A 41 -28.55 -3.99 -5.58
C SER A 41 -27.09 -3.82 -5.99
N VAL A 42 -26.74 -4.12 -7.24
CA VAL A 42 -25.38 -3.94 -7.77
C VAL A 42 -24.99 -2.47 -7.77
N LEU A 43 -25.88 -1.58 -8.20
CA LEU A 43 -25.66 -0.14 -8.14
C LEU A 43 -25.53 0.36 -6.69
N GLY A 44 -26.34 -0.15 -5.77
CA GLY A 44 -26.28 0.16 -4.35
C GLY A 44 -24.96 -0.26 -3.72
N ILE A 45 -24.47 -1.47 -4.02
CA ILE A 45 -23.14 -1.94 -3.59
C ILE A 45 -22.05 -1.04 -4.16
N PHE A 46 -22.11 -0.71 -5.45
CA PHE A 46 -21.13 0.18 -6.07
C PHE A 46 -21.11 1.57 -5.43
N LEU A 47 -22.29 2.17 -5.19
CA LEU A 47 -22.42 3.45 -4.51
C LEU A 47 -21.90 3.39 -3.07
N PHE A 48 -22.17 2.31 -2.35
CA PHE A 48 -21.65 2.09 -1.00
C PHE A 48 -20.11 2.05 -0.99
N VAL A 49 -19.50 1.24 -1.86
CA VAL A 49 -18.03 1.12 -1.96
C VAL A 49 -17.42 2.47 -2.35
N LEU A 50 -18.06 3.21 -3.26
CA LEU A 50 -17.61 4.55 -3.66
C LEU A 50 -17.70 5.54 -2.49
N MET A 51 -18.81 5.55 -1.75
CA MET A 51 -19.01 6.40 -0.58
C MET A 51 -17.97 6.13 0.50
N GLU A 52 -17.59 4.87 0.73
CA GLU A 52 -16.59 4.51 1.73
C GLU A 52 -15.17 4.96 1.35
N SER A 53 -14.87 5.01 0.04
CA SER A 53 -13.58 5.48 -0.49
C SER A 53 -13.47 7.00 -0.60
N TYR A 54 -14.59 7.71 -0.71
CA TYR A 54 -14.63 9.16 -0.96
C TYR A 54 -13.88 10.02 0.07
N PRO A 55 -13.93 9.73 1.39
CA PRO A 55 -13.24 10.53 2.41
C PRO A 55 -11.72 10.61 2.25
N LEU A 56 -11.09 9.68 1.52
CA LEU A 56 -9.66 9.73 1.19
C LEU A 56 -9.25 10.99 0.42
N PHE A 57 -10.20 11.60 -0.31
CA PHE A 57 -9.95 12.75 -1.18
C PHE A 57 -10.43 14.07 -0.58
N LEU A 58 -10.92 14.04 0.66
CA LEU A 58 -11.31 15.26 1.37
C LEU A 58 -10.04 16.04 1.74
N LYS A 59 -10.10 17.36 1.49
CA LYS A 59 -9.03 18.25 1.93
C LYS A 59 -9.07 18.38 3.46
N PRO A 60 -7.90 18.51 4.10
CA PRO A 60 -7.85 18.75 5.53
C PRO A 60 -8.53 20.08 5.86
N SER A 61 -9.19 20.12 7.02
CA SER A 61 -9.80 21.33 7.55
C SER A 61 -9.01 21.79 8.78
N VAL A 62 -8.83 23.11 8.87
CA VAL A 62 -8.20 23.76 10.00
C VAL A 62 -9.05 24.94 10.42
N SER A 63 -9.40 25.01 11.69
CA SER A 63 -10.17 26.12 12.26
C SER A 63 -9.45 26.70 13.45
N ARG A 64 -9.33 28.02 13.48
CA ARG A 64 -8.78 28.73 14.64
C ARG A 64 -9.82 28.66 15.78
N ALA A 65 -9.48 27.94 16.84
CA ALA A 65 -10.36 27.77 17.99
C ALA A 65 -10.23 28.98 18.92
N HIS A 66 -9.05 29.19 19.50
CA HIS A 66 -8.84 30.19 20.56
C HIS A 66 -7.53 30.96 20.39
N THR A 67 -7.45 32.12 21.04
CA THR A 67 -6.23 32.93 21.08
C THR A 67 -6.06 33.45 22.51
N PHE A 68 -4.87 33.26 23.05
CA PHE A 68 -4.47 33.60 24.40
C PHE A 68 -3.32 34.60 24.34
N ASP A 69 -3.35 35.60 25.21
CA ASP A 69 -2.35 36.66 25.25
C ASP A 69 -1.48 36.50 26.51
N PHE A 70 -0.23 36.11 26.31
CA PHE A 70 0.80 36.04 27.35
C PHE A 70 1.87 37.12 27.16
N SER A 71 1.53 38.25 26.55
CA SER A 71 2.45 39.38 26.38
C SER A 71 3.07 39.88 27.69
N HIS A 72 2.38 39.72 28.82
CA HIS A 72 2.89 40.05 30.16
C HIS A 72 3.82 39.00 30.78
N ARG A 73 3.96 37.82 30.17
CA ARG A 73 4.80 36.70 30.62
C ARG A 73 5.73 36.25 29.50
N GLN A 74 6.40 37.21 28.86
CA GLN A 74 7.37 36.95 27.80
C GLN A 74 8.78 36.68 28.36
N PRO A 75 9.62 35.93 27.63
CA PRO A 75 9.30 35.15 26.43
C PRO A 75 8.50 33.87 26.75
N VAL A 76 7.59 33.49 25.86
CA VAL A 76 6.93 32.18 25.89
C VAL A 76 7.78 31.20 25.08
N LEU A 77 8.36 30.21 25.74
CA LEU A 77 9.41 29.36 25.15
C LEU A 77 8.85 28.12 24.47
N CYS A 78 7.92 27.42 25.13
CA CYS A 78 7.23 26.27 24.53
C CYS A 78 5.85 26.08 25.17
N THR A 79 5.00 25.32 24.47
CA THR A 79 3.64 24.98 24.91
C THR A 79 3.36 23.51 24.63
N GLY A 80 2.40 22.94 25.36
CA GLY A 80 1.81 21.65 25.05
C GLY A 80 0.40 21.54 25.61
N VAL A 81 -0.34 20.53 25.19
CA VAL A 81 -1.77 20.37 25.53
C VAL A 81 -2.09 18.92 25.84
N ASP A 82 -3.01 18.65 26.75
CA ASP A 82 -3.41 17.28 27.05
C ASP A 82 -4.10 16.59 25.84
N PRO A 83 -4.21 15.24 25.84
CA PRO A 83 -4.82 14.49 24.73
C PRO A 83 -6.29 14.80 24.41
N TYR A 84 -7.00 15.55 25.26
CA TYR A 84 -8.39 15.96 25.07
C TYR A 84 -8.54 17.44 24.77
N GLN A 85 -7.43 18.19 24.67
CA GLN A 85 -7.43 19.64 24.42
C GLN A 85 -8.22 20.45 25.46
N ALA A 86 -8.24 19.97 26.71
CA ALA A 86 -8.90 20.63 27.84
C ALA A 86 -7.97 21.60 28.58
N VAL A 87 -6.69 21.25 28.74
CA VAL A 87 -5.69 22.01 29.50
C VAL A 87 -4.39 22.10 28.71
N MET A 88 -3.91 23.32 28.49
CA MET A 88 -2.57 23.57 27.97
C MET A 88 -1.60 23.98 29.06
N PHE A 89 -0.32 23.66 28.88
CA PHE A 89 0.76 24.26 29.67
C PHE A 89 1.56 25.23 28.81
N VAL A 90 2.04 26.30 29.44
CA VAL A 90 2.80 27.38 28.82
C VAL A 90 4.05 27.61 29.65
N VAL A 91 5.22 27.46 29.03
CA VAL A 91 6.52 27.69 29.68
C VAL A 91 6.98 29.11 29.36
N HIS A 92 7.27 29.89 30.41
CA HIS A 92 7.79 31.26 30.31
C HIS A 92 9.05 31.43 31.18
N GLU A 93 9.71 32.59 31.15
CA GLU A 93 11.01 32.79 31.83
C GLU A 93 11.01 32.54 33.35
N ALA A 94 9.86 32.66 34.01
CA ALA A 94 9.73 32.61 35.46
C ALA A 94 9.06 31.33 35.98
N GLY A 95 8.59 30.44 35.09
CA GLY A 95 7.89 29.22 35.49
C GLY A 95 6.96 28.66 34.42
N ILE A 96 5.94 27.92 34.87
CA ILE A 96 4.98 27.23 34.01
C ILE A 96 3.55 27.54 34.45
N ASP A 97 2.73 27.88 33.46
CA ASP A 97 1.30 28.11 33.64
C ASP A 97 0.48 27.00 33.02
N PHE A 98 -0.57 26.58 33.71
CA PHE A 98 -1.61 25.71 33.20
C PHE A 98 -2.86 26.54 32.93
N VAL A 99 -3.37 26.45 31.71
CA VAL A 99 -4.53 27.20 31.24
C VAL A 99 -5.59 26.23 30.79
N ASP A 100 -6.79 26.42 31.31
CA ASP A 100 -7.98 25.69 30.86
C ASP A 100 -8.45 26.30 29.54
N MET A 101 -8.54 25.46 28.52
CA MET A 101 -8.87 25.86 27.15
C MET A 101 -10.33 26.30 27.00
N THR A 102 -11.22 25.79 27.86
CA THR A 102 -12.66 26.10 27.85
C THR A 102 -12.93 27.43 28.54
N THR A 103 -12.40 27.62 29.75
CA THR A 103 -12.61 28.85 30.55
C THR A 103 -11.68 29.98 30.13
N LYS A 104 -10.61 29.67 29.40
CA LYS A 104 -9.56 30.59 28.94
C LYS A 104 -8.84 31.31 30.07
N SER A 105 -8.87 30.75 31.28
CA SER A 105 -8.22 31.30 32.46
C SER A 105 -7.03 30.44 32.86
N VAL A 106 -6.04 31.08 33.47
CA VAL A 106 -4.92 30.39 34.11
C VAL A 106 -5.44 29.68 35.35
N THR A 107 -5.48 28.34 35.30
CA THR A 107 -5.98 27.50 36.39
C THR A 107 -4.94 27.33 37.48
N LYS A 108 -3.66 27.25 37.10
CA LYS A 108 -2.55 27.03 38.04
C LYS A 108 -1.25 27.60 37.49
N SER A 109 -0.59 28.48 38.23
CA SER A 109 0.80 28.88 37.98
C SER A 109 1.71 28.13 38.94
N VAL A 110 2.71 27.43 38.42
CA VAL A 110 3.69 26.69 39.21
C VAL A 110 5.01 27.45 39.21
N SER A 111 5.39 27.96 40.38
CA SER A 111 6.76 28.41 40.63
C SER A 111 7.64 27.18 40.84
N ILE A 112 8.81 27.18 40.19
CA ILE A 112 9.78 26.07 40.25
C ILE A 112 10.80 26.40 41.35
N PRO A 113 10.78 25.73 42.52
CA PRO A 113 11.68 26.03 43.63
C PRO A 113 13.16 25.97 43.24
N GLU A 114 13.51 25.05 42.33
CA GLU A 114 14.85 24.83 41.82
C GLU A 114 15.40 26.01 41.03
N LEU A 115 14.57 26.95 40.55
CA LEU A 115 15.07 28.15 39.87
C LEU A 115 15.93 29.02 40.81
N GLN A 116 15.61 29.11 42.10
CA GLN A 116 16.37 29.92 43.08
C GLN A 116 16.66 31.38 42.61
N GLY A 117 15.78 31.96 41.78
CA GLY A 117 15.94 33.30 41.20
C GLY A 117 16.54 33.34 39.78
N ARG A 118 16.99 32.20 39.26
CA ARG A 118 17.43 32.00 37.86
C ARG A 118 16.26 32.07 36.88
N ARG A 119 16.54 32.38 35.62
CA ARG A 119 15.52 32.48 34.56
C ARG A 119 15.64 31.38 33.53
N ILE A 120 14.51 30.95 32.99
CA ILE A 120 14.46 29.99 31.89
C ILE A 120 14.74 30.73 30.58
N ARG A 121 15.76 30.31 29.83
CA ARG A 121 16.19 30.89 28.56
C ARG A 121 15.84 30.06 27.33
N ALA A 122 15.84 28.74 27.48
CA ALA A 122 15.44 27.80 26.43
C ALA A 122 14.50 26.74 27.00
N ALA A 123 13.58 26.23 26.19
CA ALA A 123 12.73 25.12 26.59
C ALA A 123 12.49 24.18 25.40
N TYR A 124 12.43 22.89 25.68
CA TYR A 124 12.17 21.85 24.69
C TYR A 124 11.08 20.91 25.17
N ARG A 125 10.09 20.65 24.32
CA ARG A 125 9.03 19.69 24.59
C ARG A 125 9.32 18.39 23.84
N ALA A 126 9.33 17.27 24.55
CA ALA A 126 9.46 15.96 23.93
C ALA A 126 8.20 15.58 23.12
N LEU A 127 8.35 14.67 22.15
CA LEU A 127 7.26 14.19 21.30
C LEU A 127 6.11 13.53 22.08
N ASP A 128 6.40 12.95 23.25
CA ASP A 128 5.37 12.38 24.14
C ASP A 128 4.52 13.44 24.84
N ASN A 129 4.86 14.72 24.70
CA ASN A 129 4.16 15.87 25.28
C ASN A 129 4.04 15.83 26.82
N THR A 130 4.87 15.01 27.48
CA THR A 130 4.94 14.87 28.94
C THR A 130 6.30 15.28 29.48
N HIS A 131 7.39 15.04 28.75
CA HIS A 131 8.72 15.47 29.17
C HIS A 131 9.06 16.85 28.58
N VAL A 132 9.58 17.72 29.44
CA VAL A 132 9.99 19.08 29.08
C VAL A 132 11.39 19.32 29.64
N GLY A 133 12.32 19.78 28.81
CA GLY A 133 13.63 20.27 29.25
C GLY A 133 13.61 21.78 29.36
N LEU A 134 14.16 22.32 30.45
CA LEU A 134 14.28 23.76 30.69
C LEU A 134 15.76 24.13 30.83
N GLY A 135 16.26 25.00 29.97
CA GLY A 135 17.63 25.53 30.03
C GLY A 135 17.65 26.89 30.73
N LEU A 136 18.52 27.05 31.71
CA LEU A 136 18.63 28.24 32.56
C LEU A 136 19.68 29.23 32.03
N ASP A 137 19.74 30.41 32.66
CA ASP A 137 20.68 31.49 32.36
C ASP A 137 22.11 31.26 32.88
N ASP A 138 22.31 30.28 33.76
CA ASP A 138 23.62 29.85 34.28
C ASP A 138 24.16 28.60 33.60
N GLY A 139 23.45 28.05 32.61
CA GLY A 139 23.88 26.87 31.86
C GLY A 139 23.45 25.52 32.45
N THR A 140 22.69 25.52 33.55
CA THR A 140 22.03 24.32 34.07
C THR A 140 20.79 23.98 33.23
N MET A 141 20.51 22.68 33.06
CA MET A 141 19.30 22.15 32.48
C MET A 141 18.47 21.39 33.52
N LEU A 142 17.17 21.69 33.59
CA LEU A 142 16.18 20.96 34.40
C LEU A 142 15.34 20.05 33.51
N GLY A 143 15.39 18.74 33.77
CA GLY A 143 14.52 17.76 33.14
C GLY A 143 13.24 17.62 33.95
N CYS A 144 12.10 17.96 33.35
CA CYS A 144 10.81 18.05 34.01
C CYS A 144 9.77 17.12 33.38
N ARG A 145 8.77 16.73 34.16
CA ARG A 145 7.60 15.99 33.71
C ARG A 145 6.32 16.76 34.00
N VAL A 146 5.50 16.89 32.96
CA VAL A 146 4.10 17.35 33.01
C VAL A 146 3.21 16.12 32.92
N ASN A 147 2.29 15.97 33.87
CA ASN A 147 1.32 14.89 33.88
C ASN A 147 -0.10 15.46 33.90
N PHE A 148 -1.02 14.77 33.21
CA PHE A 148 -2.42 15.12 33.11
C PHE A 148 -3.25 13.97 33.67
N ALA A 149 -3.64 14.07 34.94
CA ALA A 149 -4.52 13.08 35.55
C ALA A 149 -5.96 13.32 35.08
N VAL A 150 -6.62 12.26 34.59
CA VAL A 150 -8.02 12.32 34.17
C VAL A 150 -8.88 11.74 35.28
N ASP A 151 -9.83 12.52 35.77
CA ASP A 151 -10.86 12.11 36.73
C ASP A 151 -12.25 12.43 36.17
N TYR A 152 -13.31 11.96 36.82
CA TYR A 152 -14.70 12.24 36.45
C TYR A 152 -15.45 12.79 37.65
N ASP A 153 -16.21 13.86 37.46
CA ASP A 153 -17.10 14.35 38.51
C ASP A 153 -18.33 13.44 38.73
N ALA A 154 -19.13 13.78 39.74
CA ALA A 154 -20.33 13.03 40.11
C ALA A 154 -21.40 13.00 39.00
N GLU A 155 -21.35 13.93 38.04
CA GLU A 155 -22.20 13.96 36.85
C GLU A 155 -21.60 13.21 35.64
N GLY A 156 -20.41 12.61 35.79
CA GLY A 156 -19.71 11.86 34.75
C GLY A 156 -18.98 12.74 33.73
N LYS A 157 -18.80 14.03 34.00
CA LYS A 157 -18.00 14.93 33.16
C LYS A 157 -16.52 14.80 33.50
N GLN A 158 -15.72 14.73 32.45
CA GLN A 158 -14.28 14.57 32.54
C GLN A 158 -13.60 15.83 33.10
N ILE A 159 -12.72 15.66 34.09
CA ILE A 159 -11.88 16.70 34.68
C ILE A 159 -10.42 16.31 34.48
N VAL A 160 -9.62 17.23 33.91
CA VAL A 160 -8.18 17.03 33.71
C VAL A 160 -7.41 17.86 34.74
N THR A 161 -6.69 17.19 35.64
CA THR A 161 -5.88 17.83 36.68
C THR A 161 -4.39 17.78 36.30
N PRO A 162 -3.76 18.92 35.97
CA PRO A 162 -2.35 18.95 35.64
C PRO A 162 -1.45 18.91 36.88
N SER A 163 -0.33 18.20 36.77
CA SER A 163 0.77 18.25 37.72
C SER A 163 2.12 18.44 37.02
N PHE A 164 3.06 19.03 37.76
CA PHE A 164 4.40 19.33 37.28
C PHE A 164 5.41 18.89 38.33
N SER A 165 6.49 18.24 37.90
CA SER A 165 7.60 17.83 38.75
C SER A 165 8.94 17.97 38.04
N VAL A 166 9.95 18.45 38.76
CA VAL A 166 11.35 18.41 38.31
C VAL A 166 11.91 17.03 38.65
N GLU A 167 12.43 16.31 37.65
CA GLU A 167 12.94 14.95 37.83
C GLU A 167 14.47 14.89 37.90
N SER A 168 15.14 15.82 37.22
CA SER A 168 16.60 15.84 37.13
C SER A 168 17.12 17.25 36.91
N SER A 169 18.35 17.48 37.33
CA SER A 169 19.13 18.69 37.07
C SER A 169 20.49 18.28 36.53
N MET A 170 21.00 19.00 35.53
CA MET A 170 22.26 18.71 34.86
C MET A 170 22.98 20.02 34.51
N ASP A 171 24.20 20.18 35.00
CA ASP A 171 25.04 21.33 34.66
C ASP A 171 25.76 21.05 33.34
N LEU A 172 25.47 21.85 32.31
CA LEU A 172 25.99 21.65 30.95
C LEU A 172 27.12 22.63 30.61
N THR A 173 26.99 23.88 31.01
CA THR A 173 27.95 24.96 30.77
C THR A 173 27.79 26.00 31.87
N ASP A 174 28.66 27.01 31.90
CA ASP A 174 28.59 28.18 32.79
C ASP A 174 27.90 29.38 32.11
N GLU A 175 27.37 29.19 30.90
CA GLU A 175 26.72 30.23 30.07
C GLU A 175 25.23 29.96 29.82
N ALA A 176 24.48 31.03 29.54
CA ALA A 176 23.05 30.93 29.24
C ALA A 176 22.77 30.06 27.99
N LEU A 177 21.86 29.10 28.12
CA LEU A 177 21.43 28.24 27.01
C LEU A 177 20.37 28.94 26.16
N VAL A 178 20.64 29.10 24.86
CA VAL A 178 19.73 29.73 23.88
C VAL A 178 18.94 28.72 23.06
N HIS A 179 19.45 27.49 22.93
CA HIS A 179 18.75 26.38 22.30
C HIS A 179 18.96 25.11 23.12
N LEU A 180 17.90 24.31 23.24
CA LEU A 180 17.92 23.06 24.00
C LEU A 180 17.16 21.98 23.22
N VAL A 181 17.68 20.76 23.24
CA VAL A 181 16.94 19.56 22.86
C VAL A 181 17.08 18.54 23.96
N PHE A 182 15.96 18.03 24.45
CA PHE A 182 15.92 17.07 25.53
C PHE A 182 15.13 15.83 25.13
N ARG A 183 15.74 14.65 25.28
CA ARG A 183 15.10 13.35 25.09
C ARG A 183 15.36 12.47 26.31
N HIS A 184 14.32 11.74 26.72
CA HIS A 184 14.40 10.76 27.80
C HIS A 184 13.81 9.44 27.31
N ASP A 185 14.51 8.33 27.53
CA ASP A 185 14.07 6.99 27.08
C ASP A 185 12.93 6.39 27.94
N GLY A 186 12.46 7.15 28.94
CA GLY A 186 11.40 6.76 29.88
C GLY A 186 11.84 5.77 30.96
N LYS A 187 13.09 5.29 30.94
CA LYS A 187 13.57 4.24 31.85
C LYS A 187 14.79 4.66 32.65
N SER A 188 15.86 5.05 31.96
CA SER A 188 17.18 5.16 32.56
C SER A 188 18.12 6.16 31.89
N ARG A 189 17.84 6.64 30.68
CA ARG A 189 18.78 7.47 29.94
C ARG A 189 18.13 8.78 29.46
N GLY A 190 18.75 9.89 29.84
CA GLY A 190 18.48 11.21 29.31
C GLY A 190 19.61 11.65 28.38
N THR A 191 19.26 12.32 27.28
CA THR A 191 20.23 12.93 26.37
C THR A 191 19.80 14.36 26.10
N VAL A 192 20.76 15.26 26.23
CA VAL A 192 20.54 16.70 26.25
C VAL A 192 21.55 17.34 25.32
N LEU A 193 21.08 18.13 24.38
CA LEU A 193 21.92 18.95 23.54
C LEU A 193 21.62 20.42 23.86
N GLY A 194 22.63 21.14 24.34
CA GLY A 194 22.55 22.57 24.63
C GLY A 194 23.42 23.37 23.67
N ILE A 195 22.95 24.56 23.29
CA ILE A 195 23.75 25.57 22.60
C ILE A 195 23.72 26.83 23.46
N ALA A 196 24.90 27.30 23.88
CA ALA A 196 25.06 28.51 24.68
C ALA A 196 25.02 29.77 23.80
N ASP A 197 24.83 30.94 24.41
CA ASP A 197 24.80 32.24 23.71
C ASP A 197 26.12 32.57 22.97
N SER A 198 27.27 32.13 23.49
CA SER A 198 28.57 32.23 22.79
C SER A 198 28.66 31.36 21.53
N GLY A 199 27.76 30.39 21.36
CA GLY A 199 27.81 29.35 20.34
C GLY A 199 28.46 28.05 20.80
N GLN A 200 28.81 27.91 22.09
CA GLN A 200 29.31 26.66 22.65
C GLN A 200 28.27 25.54 22.53
N LEU A 201 28.69 24.39 22.00
CA LEU A 201 27.87 23.20 21.77
C LEU A 201 28.18 22.15 22.83
N VAL A 202 27.22 21.86 23.71
CA VAL A 202 27.39 20.95 24.83
C VAL A 202 26.40 19.78 24.78
N LEU A 203 26.91 18.57 24.98
CA LEU A 203 26.14 17.33 25.03
C LEU A 203 26.19 16.76 26.44
N GLY A 204 25.01 16.71 27.08
CA GLY A 204 24.79 16.09 28.37
C GLY A 204 24.14 14.72 28.23
N ILE A 205 24.68 13.73 28.94
CA ILE A 205 24.13 12.37 28.99
C ILE A 205 23.95 11.98 30.45
N SER A 206 22.71 11.65 30.83
CA SER A 206 22.41 11.05 32.13
C SER A 206 22.08 9.58 31.95
N GLU A 207 22.71 8.72 32.76
CA GLU A 207 22.38 7.29 32.85
C GLU A 207 22.11 6.93 34.31
N THR A 208 20.90 6.45 34.59
CA THR A 208 20.42 5.99 35.89
C THR A 208 20.51 4.47 35.94
N GLN A 209 21.47 3.94 36.69
CA GLN A 209 21.55 2.51 36.96
C GLN A 209 20.63 2.15 38.12
N ARG A 210 19.53 1.42 37.88
CA ARG A 210 18.67 0.92 38.96
C ARG A 210 19.32 -0.29 39.63
N GLY A 211 19.62 -0.20 40.93
CA GLY A 211 20.03 -1.36 41.72
C GLY A 211 18.86 -2.34 41.93
N LEU A 212 19.18 -3.61 42.24
CA LEU A 212 18.19 -4.66 42.56
C LEU A 212 17.26 -4.32 43.75
N LEU A 213 17.67 -3.37 44.60
CA LEU A 213 16.95 -2.90 45.79
C LEU A 213 16.30 -1.50 45.62
N GLY A 214 16.31 -0.92 44.41
CA GLY A 214 15.61 0.33 44.10
C GLY A 214 16.46 1.61 44.20
N ASP A 215 17.54 1.63 44.97
CA ASP A 215 18.48 2.76 44.96
C ASP A 215 19.30 2.75 43.66
N GLY A 216 19.03 3.71 42.79
CA GLY A 216 19.75 3.88 41.54
C GLY A 216 20.70 5.07 41.57
N LYS A 217 21.93 4.88 41.10
CA LYS A 217 22.90 5.98 40.95
C LYS A 217 22.77 6.57 39.54
N THR A 218 22.44 7.87 39.47
CA THR A 218 22.46 8.63 38.22
C THR A 218 23.87 9.15 37.98
N THR A 219 24.47 8.76 36.86
CA THR A 219 25.74 9.34 36.38
C THR A 219 25.44 10.33 35.28
N VAL A 220 25.98 11.54 35.41
CA VAL A 220 25.86 12.62 34.43
C VAL A 220 27.24 12.85 33.81
N ARG A 221 27.29 12.99 32.50
CA ARG A 221 28.51 13.32 31.75
C ARG A 221 28.20 14.41 30.75
N THR A 222 29.13 15.35 30.65
CA THR A 222 29.02 16.50 29.75
C THR A 222 30.22 16.50 28.81
N TYR A 223 29.97 16.75 27.54
CA TYR A 223 30.96 16.79 26.47
C TYR A 223 30.82 18.11 25.71
N ASP A 224 31.93 18.81 25.50
CA ASP A 224 31.98 19.97 24.62
C ASP A 224 32.32 19.49 23.19
N LEU A 225 31.42 19.77 22.24
CA LEU A 225 31.55 19.36 20.84
C LEU A 225 31.85 20.55 19.91
N THR A 226 32.12 21.74 20.46
CA THR A 226 32.27 22.99 19.70
C THR A 226 33.42 22.92 18.70
N ASP A 227 34.54 22.33 19.09
CA ASP A 227 35.74 22.24 18.23
C ASP A 227 35.62 21.16 17.13
N GLU A 228 34.60 20.29 17.19
CA GLU A 228 34.38 19.23 16.19
C GLU A 228 33.59 19.72 14.96
N ILE A 229 32.95 20.89 15.06
CA ILE A 229 32.14 21.47 13.98
C ILE A 229 32.86 22.59 13.23
N LYS A 230 32.43 22.83 11.99
CA LYS A 230 32.87 23.97 11.20
C LYS A 230 31.77 25.03 11.16
N GLY A 231 32.06 26.22 11.68
CA GLY A 231 31.07 27.30 11.79
C GLY A 231 30.43 27.34 13.17
N ARG A 232 29.28 27.99 13.30
CA ARG A 232 28.54 28.14 14.56
C ARG A 232 27.35 27.20 14.60
N ALA A 233 27.16 26.49 15.71
CA ALA A 233 25.96 25.69 15.96
C ALA A 233 24.73 26.61 16.09
N ARG A 234 23.62 26.24 15.44
CA ARG A 234 22.38 27.04 15.46
C ARG A 234 21.20 26.28 16.04
N VAL A 235 21.03 25.05 15.60
CA VAL A 235 19.92 24.18 15.99
C VAL A 235 20.40 22.75 16.09
N GLY A 236 19.67 21.94 16.83
CA GLY A 236 20.00 20.54 17.00
C GLY A 236 18.77 19.66 17.01
N ALA A 237 18.98 18.36 16.82
CA ALA A 237 17.96 17.33 16.93
C ALA A 237 18.56 16.10 17.61
N VAL A 238 17.79 15.47 18.48
CA VAL A 238 18.18 14.24 19.19
C VAL A 238 17.14 13.18 18.88
N ALA A 239 17.59 12.04 18.38
CA ALA A 239 16.74 10.89 18.12
C ALA A 239 16.06 10.43 19.42
N LYS A 240 14.82 9.95 19.38
CA LYS A 240 14.06 9.41 20.52
C LYS A 240 14.86 8.35 21.30
N SER A 241 15.67 7.54 20.60
CA SER A 241 16.57 6.58 21.24
C SER A 241 17.72 7.19 22.07
N GLY A 242 18.01 8.49 21.93
CA GLY A 242 19.17 9.15 22.53
C GLY A 242 20.52 8.66 21.98
N ARG A 243 20.52 7.90 20.87
CA ARG A 243 21.74 7.34 20.25
C ARG A 243 22.33 8.25 19.19
N TYR A 244 21.53 9.07 18.52
CA TYR A 244 22.00 9.97 17.48
C TYR A 244 21.69 11.41 17.84
N VAL A 245 22.68 12.27 17.65
CA VAL A 245 22.58 13.73 17.82
C VAL A 245 23.00 14.37 16.51
N LEU A 246 22.20 15.33 16.04
CA LEU A 246 22.47 16.09 14.84
C LEU A 246 22.47 17.58 15.16
N VAL A 247 23.37 18.32 14.54
CA VAL A 247 23.52 19.77 14.75
C VAL A 247 23.62 20.47 13.40
N GLY A 248 22.72 21.43 13.17
CA GLY A 248 22.74 22.34 12.03
C GLY A 248 23.58 23.59 12.30
N THR A 249 24.30 24.05 11.29
CA THR A 249 25.24 25.17 11.38
C THR A 249 24.83 26.37 10.53
N ASP A 250 25.46 27.51 10.80
CA ASP A 250 25.39 28.74 9.99
C ASP A 250 25.88 28.58 8.54
N ARG A 251 26.65 27.51 8.24
CA ARG A 251 27.16 27.19 6.91
C ARG A 251 26.25 26.29 6.07
N GLY A 252 25.11 25.88 6.59
CA GLY A 252 24.19 24.96 5.91
C GLY A 252 24.61 23.49 5.99
N GLU A 253 25.49 23.14 6.92
CA GLU A 253 25.98 21.78 7.16
C GLU A 253 25.31 21.18 8.41
N VAL A 254 25.02 19.89 8.37
CA VAL A 254 24.54 19.11 9.51
C VAL A 254 25.60 18.08 9.90
N PHE A 255 26.02 18.12 11.16
CA PHE A 255 26.97 17.18 11.76
C PHE A 255 26.22 16.13 12.57
N ARG A 256 26.67 14.88 12.55
CA ARG A 256 26.00 13.76 13.22
C ARG A 256 26.95 12.97 14.11
N TRP A 257 26.57 12.81 15.36
CA TRP A 257 27.26 11.99 16.34
C TRP A 257 26.47 10.74 16.68
N GLU A 258 27.19 9.65 16.90
CA GLU A 258 26.67 8.47 17.58
C GLU A 258 27.11 8.50 19.04
N ILE A 259 26.15 8.27 19.92
CA ILE A 259 26.36 8.10 21.35
C ILE A 259 26.27 6.61 21.65
N GLY A 260 27.41 6.01 22.00
CA GLY A 260 27.49 4.62 22.37
C GLY A 260 26.79 4.29 23.70
N ARG A 261 26.86 3.01 24.10
CA ARG A 261 26.46 2.57 25.44
C ARG A 261 27.67 2.68 26.38
N ALA A 262 27.41 3.01 27.64
CA ALA A 262 28.32 2.89 28.79
C ALA A 262 29.79 3.29 28.52
N SER A 263 30.16 4.50 28.92
CA SER A 263 31.54 5.01 28.95
C SER A 263 32.26 5.30 27.63
N SER A 264 31.59 5.21 26.49
CA SER A 264 32.13 5.66 25.21
C SER A 264 31.90 7.16 25.00
N ASN A 265 32.93 7.87 24.56
CA ASN A 265 32.78 9.26 24.14
C ASN A 265 31.87 9.34 22.91
N PRO A 266 31.14 10.46 22.72
CA PRO A 266 30.44 10.74 21.48
C PRO A 266 31.40 10.61 20.30
N ARG A 267 30.94 9.97 19.22
CA ARG A 267 31.75 9.78 18.00
C ARG A 267 31.10 10.52 16.86
N LEU A 268 31.79 11.51 16.30
CA LEU A 268 31.40 12.13 15.04
C LEU A 268 31.44 11.07 13.94
N LEU A 269 30.29 10.80 13.32
CA LEU A 269 30.15 9.81 12.25
C LEU A 269 30.42 10.44 10.89
N ASP A 270 29.71 11.52 10.60
CA ASP A 270 29.74 12.22 9.33
C ASP A 270 29.17 13.64 9.46
N TYR A 271 29.33 14.42 8.39
CA TYR A 271 28.64 15.67 8.17
C TYR A 271 28.19 15.74 6.70
N PHE A 272 27.10 16.46 6.45
CA PHE A 272 26.56 16.62 5.10
C PHE A 272 25.94 18.01 4.93
N ARG A 273 26.06 18.56 3.72
CA ARG A 273 25.50 19.88 3.38
C ARG A 273 24.03 19.73 3.00
N VAL A 274 23.16 20.46 3.70
CA VAL A 274 21.69 20.42 3.51
C VAL A 274 21.15 21.68 2.83
N SER A 275 21.81 22.81 3.01
CA SER A 275 21.48 24.08 2.36
C SER A 275 22.75 24.87 2.02
N ASP A 276 22.60 25.88 1.17
CA ASP A 276 23.64 26.89 0.94
C ASP A 276 23.57 28.06 1.93
N GLN A 277 22.54 28.06 2.78
CA GLN A 277 22.28 29.06 3.80
C GLN A 277 22.26 28.41 5.19
N GLU A 278 22.21 29.24 6.23
CA GLU A 278 22.12 28.81 7.63
C GLU A 278 20.92 27.87 7.86
N VAL A 279 21.16 26.76 8.57
CA VAL A 279 20.10 25.88 9.06
C VAL A 279 19.45 26.53 10.27
N SER A 280 18.17 26.87 10.16
CA SER A 280 17.44 27.63 11.18
C SER A 280 16.45 26.78 11.98
N ALA A 281 16.06 25.61 11.48
CA ALA A 281 15.25 24.65 12.22
C ALA A 281 15.61 23.21 11.82
N LEU A 282 15.61 22.31 12.81
CA LEU A 282 16.00 20.91 12.62
C LEU A 282 15.21 20.01 13.59
N ASP A 283 14.51 18.99 13.08
CA ASP A 283 13.86 18.00 13.94
C ASP A 283 13.70 16.65 13.21
N PHE A 284 13.50 15.58 13.96
CA PHE A 284 13.14 14.28 13.42
C PHE A 284 11.64 14.17 13.16
N VAL A 285 11.27 13.54 12.06
CA VAL A 285 9.92 12.99 11.88
C VAL A 285 9.78 11.75 12.78
N LEU A 286 8.55 11.40 13.15
CA LEU A 286 8.26 10.17 13.89
C LEU A 286 9.04 8.97 13.32
N GLY A 287 9.78 8.26 14.18
CA GLY A 287 10.54 7.05 13.81
C GLY A 287 12.06 7.20 13.75
N ASP A 288 12.64 8.38 14.01
CA ASP A 288 14.09 8.63 14.09
C ASP A 288 14.90 8.32 12.80
N VAL A 289 14.25 8.12 11.66
CA VAL A 289 14.92 7.84 10.38
C VAL A 289 15.04 9.11 9.54
N SER A 290 13.95 9.83 9.38
CA SER A 290 13.88 11.02 8.52
C SER A 290 14.03 12.32 9.32
N LEU A 291 14.82 13.23 8.76
CA LEU A 291 15.19 14.51 9.32
C LEU A 291 14.57 15.64 8.49
N VAL A 292 13.82 16.52 9.14
CA VAL A 292 13.30 17.74 8.52
C VAL A 292 14.27 18.88 8.77
N VAL A 293 14.59 19.60 7.70
CA VAL A 293 15.51 20.75 7.71
C VAL A 293 14.76 21.98 7.20
N GLY A 294 14.71 23.02 8.03
CA GLY A 294 14.33 24.37 7.66
C GLY A 294 15.57 25.27 7.55
N ASP A 295 15.61 26.14 6.54
CA ASP A 295 16.68 27.13 6.40
C ASP A 295 16.18 28.59 6.47
N VAL A 296 17.13 29.52 6.59
CA VAL A 296 16.84 30.96 6.63
C VAL A 296 16.27 31.50 5.31
N GLY A 297 16.39 30.74 4.22
CA GLY A 297 15.78 31.05 2.92
C GLY A 297 14.32 30.61 2.82
N GLY A 298 13.77 29.98 3.86
CA GLY A 298 12.40 29.48 3.90
C GLY A 298 12.21 28.08 3.33
N ARG A 299 13.28 27.40 2.90
CA ARG A 299 13.17 26.05 2.33
C ARG A 299 12.92 25.03 3.43
N VAL A 300 11.98 24.12 3.17
CA VAL A 300 11.71 22.95 4.00
C VAL A 300 12.02 21.70 3.19
N SER A 301 12.93 20.87 3.69
CA SER A 301 13.36 19.64 3.01
C SER A 301 13.48 18.47 3.97
N VAL A 302 13.27 17.26 3.47
CA VAL A 302 13.39 16.03 4.24
C VAL A 302 14.58 15.22 3.75
N TRP A 303 15.37 14.73 4.70
CA TRP A 303 16.58 13.97 4.47
C TRP A 303 16.54 12.66 5.25
N MET A 304 17.04 11.58 4.66
CA MET A 304 17.16 10.30 5.36
C MET A 304 18.45 9.57 4.99
N PRO A 305 18.94 8.65 5.83
CA PRO A 305 20.11 7.83 5.51
C PRO A 305 19.76 6.76 4.48
N VAL A 306 20.37 6.84 3.30
CA VAL A 306 20.18 5.91 2.18
C VAL A 306 21.44 5.06 1.97
N ARG A 307 21.28 3.77 1.66
CA ARG A 307 22.42 2.91 1.29
C ARG A 307 22.96 3.26 -0.10
N THR A 308 24.27 3.30 -0.26
CA THR A 308 24.94 3.67 -1.53
C THR A 308 24.85 2.59 -2.60
N SER A 309 24.84 1.31 -2.22
CA SER A 309 24.65 0.17 -3.13
C SER A 309 24.14 -1.06 -2.37
N GLU A 310 23.57 -2.03 -3.08
CA GLU A 310 23.20 -3.33 -2.49
C GLU A 310 24.46 -4.08 -2.05
N GLY A 311 24.69 -4.14 -0.74
CA GLY A 311 25.85 -4.82 -0.13
C GLY A 311 26.82 -3.89 0.59
N ASP A 312 26.76 -2.57 0.35
CA ASP A 312 27.53 -1.59 1.11
C ASP A 312 26.77 -1.22 2.40
N ASN A 313 27.48 -1.23 3.53
CA ASN A 313 26.92 -0.86 4.82
C ASN A 313 27.01 0.66 5.07
N LYS A 314 27.68 1.41 4.18
CA LYS A 314 27.73 2.87 4.24
C LYS A 314 26.36 3.46 3.92
N ARG A 315 25.88 4.30 4.83
CA ARG A 315 24.65 5.08 4.64
C ARG A 315 25.03 6.54 4.47
N VAL A 316 24.43 7.21 3.50
CA VAL A 316 24.64 8.64 3.23
C VAL A 316 23.29 9.33 3.32
N PHE A 317 23.24 10.46 4.02
CA PHE A 317 22.03 11.28 4.05
C PHE A 317 21.79 11.87 2.65
N LYS A 318 20.63 11.56 2.09
CA LYS A 318 20.16 12.13 0.82
C LYS A 318 18.88 12.91 1.07
N ARG A 319 18.73 14.01 0.34
CA ARG A 319 17.48 14.75 0.26
C ARG A 319 16.48 13.90 -0.52
N ILE A 320 15.38 13.54 0.13
CA ILE A 320 14.35 12.68 -0.44
C ILE A 320 13.12 13.49 -0.88
N HIS A 321 12.77 14.52 -0.11
CA HIS A 321 11.61 15.36 -0.41
C HIS A 321 11.95 16.84 -0.28
N THR A 322 11.34 17.65 -1.13
CA THR A 322 11.38 19.12 -1.04
C THR A 322 9.96 19.61 -1.00
N LEU A 323 9.59 20.28 0.09
CA LEU A 323 8.24 20.75 0.32
C LEU A 323 8.10 22.22 -0.06
N GLN A 324 6.86 22.72 -0.04
CA GLN A 324 6.59 24.11 -0.36
C GLN A 324 7.35 25.02 0.60
N SER A 325 8.09 25.97 0.05
CA SER A 325 8.92 26.89 0.84
C SER A 325 8.07 28.00 1.47
N HIS A 326 8.57 28.51 2.58
CA HIS A 326 8.09 29.72 3.24
C HIS A 326 8.59 30.98 2.52
N PRO A 327 7.89 32.11 2.64
CA PRO A 327 8.35 33.40 2.16
C PRO A 327 9.56 33.95 2.95
N ALA A 328 9.82 33.43 4.14
CA ALA A 328 10.86 33.91 5.03
C ALA A 328 11.50 32.77 5.84
N ALA A 329 12.53 33.09 6.64
CA ALA A 329 13.30 32.12 7.44
C ALA A 329 12.40 31.24 8.33
N VAL A 330 12.58 29.92 8.24
CA VAL A 330 11.88 28.94 9.08
C VAL A 330 12.41 29.05 10.50
N THR A 331 11.54 29.20 11.49
CA THR A 331 11.92 29.42 12.90
C THR A 331 11.59 28.25 13.81
N ALA A 332 10.57 27.47 13.47
CA ALA A 332 10.09 26.37 14.30
C ALA A 332 9.63 25.19 13.45
N LEU A 333 9.88 23.99 13.96
CA LEU A 333 9.34 22.73 13.46
C LEU A 333 8.66 22.00 14.61
N ALA A 334 7.60 21.27 14.32
CA ALA A 334 6.98 20.37 15.28
C ALA A 334 6.48 19.11 14.57
N SER A 335 6.99 17.95 14.97
CA SER A 335 6.53 16.67 14.43
C SER A 335 5.34 16.10 15.20
N SER A 336 4.46 15.41 14.48
CA SER A 336 3.36 14.62 15.05
C SER A 336 3.90 13.39 15.77
N ALA A 337 3.22 12.98 16.84
CA ALA A 337 3.54 11.76 17.59
C ALA A 337 2.84 10.50 17.06
N ARG A 338 1.95 10.64 16.07
CA ARG A 338 1.09 9.54 15.56
C ARG A 338 1.35 9.16 14.12
N ASP A 339 1.79 10.10 13.31
CA ASP A 339 1.98 9.93 11.88
C ASP A 339 3.20 10.74 11.41
N LYS A 340 3.47 10.71 10.11
CA LYS A 340 4.61 11.41 9.50
C LYS A 340 4.26 12.87 9.14
N GLN A 341 3.26 13.47 9.80
CA GLN A 341 2.93 14.89 9.66
C GLN A 341 3.89 15.75 10.50
N PHE A 342 4.16 16.95 10.01
CA PHE A 342 4.88 17.95 10.78
C PHE A 342 4.46 19.37 10.37
N LEU A 343 4.61 20.31 11.31
CA LEU A 343 4.38 21.73 11.11
C LEU A 343 5.70 22.46 10.94
N SER A 344 5.65 23.53 10.18
CA SER A 344 6.73 24.51 10.00
C SER A 344 6.16 25.91 10.18
N GLY A 345 6.96 26.79 10.79
CA GLY A 345 6.60 28.18 11.03
C GLY A 345 7.75 29.09 10.65
N ASP A 346 7.45 30.31 10.20
CA ASP A 346 8.47 31.29 9.80
C ASP A 346 8.41 32.62 10.56
N VAL A 347 9.38 33.48 10.26
CA VAL A 347 9.48 34.84 10.83
C VAL A 347 8.36 35.78 10.36
N SER A 348 7.70 35.51 9.25
CA SER A 348 6.56 36.32 8.78
C SER A 348 5.29 36.01 9.57
N GLY A 349 5.22 34.82 10.18
CA GLY A 349 4.04 34.31 10.89
C GLY A 349 3.29 33.24 10.11
N MET A 350 3.79 32.81 8.95
CA MET A 350 3.17 31.74 8.18
C MET A 350 3.43 30.39 8.85
N VAL A 351 2.37 29.57 8.96
CA VAL A 351 2.44 28.19 9.45
C VAL A 351 1.98 27.25 8.35
N ALA A 352 2.76 26.22 8.05
CA ALA A 352 2.42 25.21 7.05
C ALA A 352 2.35 23.82 7.70
N LEU A 353 1.39 23.01 7.22
CA LEU A 353 1.27 21.60 7.58
C LEU A 353 1.76 20.75 6.42
N HIS A 354 2.70 19.86 6.72
CA HIS A 354 3.29 18.95 5.76
C HIS A 354 3.07 17.50 6.16
N HIS A 355 3.08 16.60 5.17
CA HIS A 355 3.23 15.17 5.40
C HIS A 355 4.37 14.63 4.55
N MET A 356 5.29 13.92 5.20
CA MET A 356 6.53 13.46 4.59
C MET A 356 6.28 12.52 3.41
N THR A 357 5.63 11.37 3.65
CA THR A 357 5.50 10.28 2.68
C THR A 357 4.65 10.64 1.46
N SER A 358 3.68 11.55 1.63
CA SER A 358 2.81 12.01 0.53
C SER A 358 3.35 13.24 -0.19
N GLU A 359 4.46 13.80 0.29
CA GLU A 359 5.09 15.03 -0.22
C GLU A 359 4.12 16.22 -0.32
N GLN A 360 3.07 16.23 0.50
CA GLN A 360 2.05 17.27 0.46
C GLN A 360 2.36 18.40 1.45
N THR A 361 2.09 19.62 1.02
CA THR A 361 1.86 20.77 1.89
C THR A 361 0.37 21.06 1.86
N PHE A 362 -0.33 20.72 2.93
CA PHE A 362 -1.80 20.70 2.94
C PHE A 362 -2.42 22.10 3.00
N PHE A 363 -1.82 22.97 3.80
CA PHE A 363 -2.21 24.38 3.90
C PHE A 363 -1.02 25.23 4.32
N GLN A 364 -1.13 26.53 4.01
CA GLN A 364 -0.28 27.59 4.54
C GLN A 364 -1.21 28.63 5.16
N LEU A 365 -1.16 28.77 6.47
CA LEU A 365 -1.91 29.76 7.22
C LEU A 365 -1.06 31.02 7.32
N PRO A 366 -1.45 32.14 6.70
CA PRO A 366 -0.75 33.40 6.90
C PRO A 366 -0.97 33.90 8.33
N GLY A 367 0.07 34.49 8.89
CA GLY A 367 0.03 35.20 10.16
C GLY A 367 0.83 36.49 10.05
N ASP A 368 0.68 37.35 11.07
CA ASP A 368 1.27 38.70 11.07
C ASP A 368 2.43 38.84 12.07
N ARG A 369 2.76 37.76 12.79
CA ARG A 369 3.70 37.77 13.91
C ARG A 369 4.69 36.61 13.80
N PRO A 370 6.00 36.83 14.02
CA PRO A 370 7.00 35.78 13.92
C PRO A 370 6.69 34.59 14.83
N ILE A 371 6.71 33.38 14.26
CA ILE A 371 6.52 32.14 15.03
C ILE A 371 7.79 31.87 15.85
N GLN A 372 7.61 31.57 17.12
CA GLN A 372 8.67 31.19 18.06
C GLN A 372 8.68 29.69 18.34
N SER A 373 7.50 29.08 18.50
CA SER A 373 7.37 27.66 18.82
C SER A 373 6.06 27.10 18.27
N LEU A 374 6.05 25.80 18.00
CA LEU A 374 4.91 25.05 17.49
C LEU A 374 4.74 23.78 18.31
N SER A 375 3.51 23.33 18.52
CA SER A 375 3.26 22.06 19.18
C SER A 375 2.00 21.39 18.65
N PHE A 376 2.09 20.09 18.40
CA PHE A 376 0.92 19.25 18.12
C PHE A 376 0.22 18.80 19.40
N ALA A 377 -1.10 18.69 19.35
CA ALA A 377 -1.85 17.89 20.30
C ALA A 377 -1.46 16.39 20.18
N PRO A 378 -1.44 15.61 21.27
CA PRO A 378 -1.02 14.20 21.24
C PRO A 378 -1.79 13.29 20.28
N LYS A 379 -3.03 13.66 19.92
CA LYS A 379 -3.86 12.93 18.97
C LYS A 379 -3.75 13.44 17.52
N ALA A 380 -2.86 14.40 17.25
CA ALA A 380 -2.71 15.07 15.95
C ALA A 380 -4.01 15.70 15.41
N ASN A 381 -4.98 15.98 16.29
CA ASN A 381 -6.28 16.58 15.97
C ASN A 381 -6.32 18.09 16.27
N GLY A 382 -5.16 18.70 16.52
CA GLY A 382 -5.01 20.12 16.79
C GLY A 382 -3.55 20.49 17.00
N PHE A 383 -3.25 21.78 16.98
CA PHE A 383 -1.93 22.32 17.23
C PHE A 383 -1.96 23.74 17.81
N LEU A 384 -0.92 24.09 18.54
CA LEU A 384 -0.71 25.42 19.10
C LEU A 384 0.43 26.12 18.36
N THR A 385 0.26 27.43 18.15
CA THR A 385 1.30 28.32 17.62
C THR A 385 1.66 29.36 18.66
N VAL A 386 2.94 29.57 18.91
CA VAL A 386 3.44 30.62 19.80
C VAL A 386 4.16 31.67 18.97
N SER A 387 3.73 32.92 19.08
CA SER A 387 4.43 34.05 18.46
C SER A 387 5.47 34.67 19.40
N LYS A 388 6.48 35.33 18.84
CA LYS A 388 7.48 36.10 19.64
C LYS A 388 6.87 37.19 20.51
N SER A 389 5.65 37.66 20.19
CA SER A 389 4.93 38.63 21.01
C SER A 389 4.17 37.98 22.19
N GLY A 390 4.36 36.69 22.46
CA GLY A 390 3.66 35.98 23.54
C GLY A 390 2.20 35.64 23.24
N GLN A 391 1.72 35.81 22.00
CA GLN A 391 0.39 35.33 21.63
C GLN A 391 0.44 33.84 21.32
N VAL A 392 -0.43 33.06 21.97
CA VAL A 392 -0.62 31.62 21.74
C VAL A 392 -1.95 31.42 21.04
N THR A 393 -1.95 30.76 19.89
CA THR A 393 -3.18 30.47 19.13
C THR A 393 -3.36 28.98 19.00
N ASP A 394 -4.60 28.54 19.23
CA ASP A 394 -5.03 27.15 19.17
C ASP A 394 -5.83 26.89 17.90
N PHE A 395 -5.56 25.76 17.27
CA PHE A 395 -6.14 25.34 16.02
C PHE A 395 -6.62 23.90 16.12
N ASP A 396 -7.90 23.70 15.80
CA ASP A 396 -8.45 22.37 15.54
C ASP A 396 -8.00 21.91 14.14
N LEU A 397 -7.55 20.65 14.06
CA LEU A 397 -7.07 20.05 12.82
C LEU A 397 -7.83 18.75 12.53
N GLN A 398 -8.46 18.67 11.36
CA GLN A 398 -9.03 17.44 10.85
C GLN A 398 -8.29 17.04 9.58
N ASN A 399 -7.43 16.02 9.70
CA ASN A 399 -6.72 15.41 8.59
C ASN A 399 -6.65 13.89 8.80
N PRO A 400 -7.72 13.13 8.51
CA PRO A 400 -7.79 11.72 8.87
C PRO A 400 -6.93 10.80 7.98
N HIS A 401 -6.56 11.23 6.77
CA HIS A 401 -5.86 10.39 5.78
C HIS A 401 -4.65 11.10 5.13
N PRO A 402 -3.67 11.62 5.92
CA PRO A 402 -2.57 12.42 5.39
C PRO A 402 -1.61 11.66 4.45
N GLU A 403 -1.54 10.33 4.58
CA GLU A 403 -0.70 9.45 3.76
C GLU A 403 -1.25 9.15 2.36
N VAL A 404 -2.49 9.57 2.05
CA VAL A 404 -3.15 9.23 0.77
C VAL A 404 -3.15 10.41 -0.21
N THR A 405 -2.59 10.17 -1.39
CA THR A 405 -2.66 11.04 -2.56
C THR A 405 -2.65 10.19 -3.83
N LEU A 406 -2.97 10.80 -4.98
CA LEU A 406 -2.79 10.11 -6.26
C LEU A 406 -1.33 9.67 -6.48
N GLN A 407 -0.36 10.45 -6.01
CA GLN A 407 1.06 10.11 -6.09
C GLN A 407 1.43 8.91 -5.21
N THR A 408 0.89 8.80 -3.99
CA THR A 408 1.20 7.65 -3.12
C THR A 408 0.51 6.37 -3.55
N LEU A 409 -0.64 6.46 -4.21
CA LEU A 409 -1.39 5.31 -4.71
C LEU A 409 -0.88 4.79 -6.06
N PHE A 410 -0.48 5.67 -6.98
CA PHE A 410 -0.16 5.34 -8.37
C PHE A 410 1.24 5.77 -8.83
N GLY A 411 1.95 6.58 -8.05
CA GLY A 411 3.31 7.05 -8.32
C GLY A 411 4.36 6.27 -7.51
N LYS A 412 5.62 6.49 -7.87
CA LYS A 412 6.75 6.00 -7.05
C LYS A 412 6.94 6.94 -5.87
N VAL A 413 7.13 6.37 -4.68
CA VAL A 413 7.39 7.11 -3.45
C VAL A 413 8.72 6.63 -2.88
N TRP A 414 9.51 7.57 -2.35
CA TRP A 414 10.77 7.25 -1.70
C TRP A 414 10.56 6.94 -0.22
N TYR A 415 10.19 5.71 0.08
CA TYR A 415 9.93 5.25 1.44
C TYR A 415 11.21 5.12 2.29
N GLU A 416 11.04 5.21 3.61
CA GLU A 416 12.10 5.01 4.58
C GLU A 416 12.78 3.65 4.40
N GLY A 417 14.12 3.67 4.35
CA GLY A 417 14.96 2.49 4.17
C GLY A 417 15.19 2.04 2.72
N TYR A 418 14.48 2.63 1.75
CA TYR A 418 14.67 2.33 0.33
C TYR A 418 15.78 3.16 -0.31
N THR A 419 16.51 2.56 -1.25
CA THR A 419 17.61 3.21 -1.97
C THR A 419 17.13 4.20 -3.03
N GLU A 420 15.91 4.03 -3.52
CA GLU A 420 15.29 4.80 -4.59
C GLU A 420 13.75 4.79 -4.45
N PRO A 421 13.03 5.67 -5.17
CA PRO A 421 11.58 5.65 -5.22
C PRO A 421 11.04 4.36 -5.85
N GLN A 422 10.09 3.70 -5.19
CA GLN A 422 9.51 2.43 -5.65
C GLN A 422 7.98 2.38 -5.47
N TYR A 423 7.36 1.40 -6.14
CA TYR A 423 5.96 1.03 -5.93
C TYR A 423 5.90 -0.09 -4.91
N VAL A 424 5.43 0.20 -3.70
CA VAL A 424 5.43 -0.77 -2.60
C VAL A 424 4.05 -0.83 -1.96
N TRP A 425 3.53 -2.05 -1.84
CA TRP A 425 2.37 -2.34 -0.99
C TRP A 425 2.86 -3.03 0.28
N GLN A 426 2.73 -2.35 1.41
CA GLN A 426 2.98 -2.86 2.75
C GLN A 426 2.14 -2.04 3.73
N SER A 427 0.99 -2.58 4.11
CA SER A 427 -0.02 -1.90 4.90
C SER A 427 0.24 -1.92 6.41
N THR A 428 1.01 -2.90 6.90
CA THR A 428 1.34 -3.07 8.32
C THR A 428 2.82 -3.25 8.58
N GLY A 429 3.25 -2.89 9.79
CA GLY A 429 4.61 -3.03 10.29
C GLY A 429 4.64 -3.51 11.73
N GLY A 430 5.83 -3.86 12.22
CA GLY A 430 6.02 -4.36 13.59
C GLY A 430 6.14 -3.28 14.67
N SER A 431 5.91 -2.01 14.33
CA SER A 431 6.09 -0.86 15.22
C SER A 431 5.06 0.23 14.98
N ASP A 432 4.78 1.04 16.01
CA ASP A 432 3.77 2.11 15.95
C ASP A 432 4.21 3.31 15.08
N ASP A 433 5.51 3.46 14.82
CA ASP A 433 6.12 4.50 13.97
C ASP A 433 6.25 4.08 12.49
N PHE A 434 5.60 2.98 12.12
CA PHE A 434 5.64 2.40 10.79
C PHE A 434 5.14 3.38 9.73
N GLU A 435 5.87 3.45 8.61
CA GLU A 435 5.46 4.20 7.43
C GLU A 435 4.61 3.30 6.50
N PRO A 436 3.30 3.55 6.37
CA PRO A 436 2.42 2.77 5.52
C PRO A 436 2.73 2.98 4.04
N LYS A 437 2.81 1.88 3.28
CA LYS A 437 3.11 1.87 1.85
C LYS A 437 1.90 1.37 1.10
N LEU A 438 1.15 2.28 0.49
CA LEU A 438 -0.20 2.02 -0.01
C LEU A 438 -0.28 2.07 -1.54
N SER A 439 0.83 1.85 -2.25
CA SER A 439 0.84 1.86 -3.72
C SER A 439 0.01 0.70 -4.27
N ILE A 440 -1.07 1.00 -5.01
CA ILE A 440 -1.99 0.01 -5.59
C ILE A 440 -1.40 -0.63 -6.86
N VAL A 441 -0.36 -0.01 -7.46
CA VAL A 441 0.25 -0.46 -8.74
C VAL A 441 0.66 -1.94 -8.74
N PRO A 442 1.38 -2.48 -7.73
CA PRO A 442 1.71 -3.90 -7.69
C PRO A 442 0.49 -4.82 -7.65
N LEU A 443 -0.62 -4.37 -7.05
CA LEU A 443 -1.87 -5.13 -6.97
C LEU A 443 -2.59 -5.18 -8.32
N ILE A 444 -2.63 -4.05 -9.03
CA ILE A 444 -3.16 -3.96 -10.39
C ILE A 444 -2.32 -4.84 -11.32
N PHE A 445 -1.00 -4.70 -11.23
CA PHE A 445 -0.05 -5.50 -11.99
C PHE A 445 -0.24 -6.99 -11.74
N GLY A 446 -0.31 -7.43 -10.48
CA GLY A 446 -0.55 -8.82 -10.12
C GLY A 446 -1.88 -9.35 -10.69
N THR A 447 -2.93 -8.54 -10.69
CA THR A 447 -4.24 -8.90 -11.25
C THR A 447 -4.16 -9.17 -12.75
N PHE A 448 -3.47 -8.30 -13.50
CA PHE A 448 -3.27 -8.51 -14.94
C PHE A 448 -2.28 -9.63 -15.24
N LYS A 449 -1.18 -9.75 -14.49
CA LYS A 449 -0.17 -10.81 -14.61
C LYS A 449 -0.82 -12.18 -14.45
N GLY A 450 -1.61 -12.36 -13.40
CA GLY A 450 -2.32 -13.61 -13.14
C GLY A 450 -3.34 -13.96 -14.21
N THR A 451 -4.14 -12.98 -14.60
CA THR A 451 -5.14 -13.13 -15.66
C THR A 451 -4.49 -13.49 -16.99
N LEU A 452 -3.38 -12.84 -17.36
CA LEU A 452 -2.64 -13.10 -18.59
C LEU A 452 -2.14 -14.55 -18.63
N TYR A 453 -1.49 -15.02 -17.55
CA TYR A 453 -0.97 -16.39 -17.50
C TYR A 453 -2.07 -17.45 -17.46
N ALA A 454 -3.19 -17.17 -16.77
CA ALA A 454 -4.35 -18.05 -16.80
C ALA A 454 -4.95 -18.15 -18.21
N MET A 455 -5.11 -17.02 -18.91
CA MET A 455 -5.67 -16.99 -20.26
C MET A 455 -4.75 -17.60 -21.31
N LEU A 456 -3.42 -17.47 -21.16
CA LEU A 456 -2.45 -18.11 -22.03
C LEU A 456 -2.60 -19.64 -22.02
N PHE A 457 -2.98 -20.22 -20.88
CA PHE A 457 -3.29 -21.65 -20.76
C PHE A 457 -4.73 -21.97 -21.18
N ALA A 458 -5.71 -21.24 -20.64
CA ALA A 458 -7.13 -21.57 -20.79
C ALA A 458 -7.66 -21.34 -22.20
N LEU A 459 -7.29 -20.23 -22.82
CA LEU A 459 -7.85 -19.81 -24.10
C LEU A 459 -7.57 -20.80 -25.24
N PRO A 460 -6.30 -21.19 -25.54
CA PRO A 460 -6.05 -22.14 -26.62
C PRO A 460 -6.70 -23.49 -26.33
N LEU A 461 -6.63 -23.97 -25.08
CA LEU A 461 -7.21 -25.26 -24.72
C LEU A 461 -8.74 -25.27 -24.88
N ALA A 462 -9.43 -24.27 -24.36
CA ALA A 462 -10.88 -24.20 -24.39
C ALA A 462 -11.43 -23.99 -25.81
N VAL A 463 -10.82 -23.09 -26.59
CA VAL A 463 -11.28 -22.78 -27.96
C VAL A 463 -11.00 -23.95 -28.90
N LEU A 464 -9.80 -24.56 -28.83
CA LEU A 464 -9.48 -25.71 -29.68
C LEU A 464 -10.33 -26.93 -29.31
N ALA A 465 -10.59 -27.16 -28.01
CA ALA A 465 -11.52 -28.20 -27.58
C ALA A 465 -12.94 -27.95 -28.09
N ALA A 466 -13.43 -26.70 -28.05
CA ALA A 466 -14.75 -26.36 -28.55
C ALA A 466 -14.87 -26.55 -30.07
N ILE A 467 -13.82 -26.17 -30.84
CA ILE A 467 -13.75 -26.42 -32.29
C ILE A 467 -13.76 -27.92 -32.57
N TYR A 468 -12.97 -28.71 -31.84
CA TYR A 468 -12.94 -30.15 -32.00
C TYR A 468 -14.31 -30.79 -31.73
N THR A 469 -14.94 -30.46 -30.61
CA THR A 469 -16.23 -31.04 -30.22
C THR A 469 -17.38 -30.65 -31.14
N SER A 470 -17.38 -29.42 -31.67
CA SER A 470 -18.44 -28.92 -32.54
C SER A 470 -18.31 -29.38 -34.00
N GLU A 471 -17.09 -29.53 -34.52
CA GLU A 471 -16.87 -29.79 -35.96
C GLU A 471 -16.36 -31.20 -36.29
N PHE A 472 -15.64 -31.87 -35.38
CA PHE A 472 -14.96 -33.14 -35.67
C PHE A 472 -15.41 -34.31 -34.81
N ALA A 473 -15.89 -34.05 -33.59
CA ALA A 473 -16.31 -35.11 -32.68
C ALA A 473 -17.62 -35.78 -33.14
N SER A 474 -17.70 -37.09 -32.93
CA SER A 474 -18.92 -37.85 -33.12
C SER A 474 -20.00 -37.48 -32.08
N PRO A 475 -21.29 -37.78 -32.34
CA PRO A 475 -22.37 -37.48 -31.41
C PRO A 475 -22.16 -38.09 -30.01
N ASN A 476 -21.57 -39.30 -29.94
CA ASN A 476 -21.27 -39.99 -28.69
C ASN A 476 -20.22 -39.23 -27.88
N VAL A 477 -19.11 -38.84 -28.54
CA VAL A 477 -18.03 -38.10 -27.91
C VAL A 477 -18.54 -36.75 -27.40
N ARG A 478 -19.32 -36.02 -28.19
CA ARG A 478 -19.95 -34.75 -27.78
C ARG A 478 -20.84 -34.94 -26.55
N GLY A 479 -21.63 -36.01 -26.52
CA GLY A 479 -22.53 -36.35 -25.41
C GLY A 479 -21.81 -36.61 -24.07
N VAL A 480 -20.50 -36.91 -24.09
CA VAL A 480 -19.69 -37.10 -22.88
C VAL A 480 -18.86 -35.85 -22.55
N VAL A 481 -18.17 -35.27 -23.53
CA VAL A 481 -17.23 -34.16 -23.30
C VAL A 481 -17.95 -32.92 -22.76
N LYS A 482 -19.09 -32.54 -23.33
CA LYS A 482 -19.81 -31.33 -22.91
C LYS A 482 -20.25 -31.40 -21.44
N PRO A 483 -20.97 -32.44 -20.97
CA PRO A 483 -21.31 -32.57 -19.56
C PRO A 483 -20.10 -32.64 -18.63
N VAL A 484 -19.01 -33.32 -19.02
CA VAL A 484 -17.80 -33.41 -18.18
C VAL A 484 -17.17 -32.03 -17.99
N VAL A 485 -17.05 -31.24 -19.07
CA VAL A 485 -16.49 -29.88 -18.97
C VAL A 485 -17.42 -28.97 -18.17
N GLU A 486 -18.74 -29.07 -18.33
CA GLU A 486 -19.69 -28.33 -17.49
C GLU A 486 -19.59 -28.72 -16.00
N LEU A 487 -19.40 -30.01 -15.69
CA LEU A 487 -19.15 -30.47 -14.33
C LEU A 487 -17.84 -29.92 -13.75
N MET A 488 -16.79 -29.72 -14.57
CA MET A 488 -15.56 -29.07 -14.11
C MET A 488 -15.81 -27.64 -13.60
N ALA A 489 -16.81 -26.93 -14.12
CA ALA A 489 -17.17 -25.58 -13.65
C ALA A 489 -17.76 -25.57 -12.22
N SER A 490 -18.27 -26.71 -11.75
CA SER A 490 -18.88 -26.85 -10.42
C SER A 490 -17.86 -26.99 -9.29
N LEU A 491 -16.58 -27.21 -9.62
CA LEU A 491 -15.52 -27.37 -8.63
C LEU A 491 -15.29 -26.05 -7.84
N PRO A 492 -15.35 -26.07 -6.50
CA PRO A 492 -15.08 -24.89 -5.69
C PRO A 492 -13.66 -24.36 -5.92
N SER A 493 -13.54 -23.04 -6.18
CA SER A 493 -12.24 -22.40 -6.44
C SER A 493 -11.27 -22.52 -5.26
N VAL A 494 -11.78 -22.53 -4.02
CA VAL A 494 -10.98 -22.78 -2.81
C VAL A 494 -10.29 -24.14 -2.85
N ILE A 495 -10.98 -25.19 -3.30
CA ILE A 495 -10.41 -26.54 -3.40
C ILE A 495 -9.29 -26.56 -4.46
N LEU A 496 -9.52 -25.91 -5.60
CA LEU A 496 -8.51 -25.78 -6.65
C LEU A 496 -7.28 -25.00 -6.17
N GLY A 497 -7.48 -23.88 -5.46
CA GLY A 497 -6.41 -23.08 -4.87
C GLY A 497 -5.59 -23.87 -3.84
N PHE A 498 -6.28 -24.63 -2.98
CA PHE A 498 -5.65 -25.48 -1.98
C PHE A 498 -4.82 -26.60 -2.63
N LEU A 499 -5.38 -27.32 -3.60
CA LEU A 499 -4.68 -28.36 -4.35
C LEU A 499 -3.46 -27.77 -5.10
N ALA A 500 -3.62 -26.59 -5.68
CA ALA A 500 -2.54 -25.89 -6.37
C ALA A 500 -1.38 -25.54 -5.42
N GLY A 501 -1.69 -25.00 -4.24
CA GLY A 501 -0.70 -24.59 -3.26
C GLY A 501 -0.01 -25.72 -2.50
N LEU A 502 -0.72 -26.83 -2.21
CA LEU A 502 -0.18 -27.93 -1.39
C LEU A 502 0.31 -29.13 -2.18
N TRP A 503 -0.16 -29.34 -3.41
CA TRP A 503 0.24 -30.48 -4.23
C TRP A 503 0.96 -30.06 -5.50
N LEU A 504 0.37 -29.16 -6.29
CA LEU A 504 0.96 -28.76 -7.58
C LEU A 504 2.24 -27.94 -7.39
N ALA A 505 2.24 -26.97 -6.47
CA ALA A 505 3.40 -26.11 -6.20
C ALA A 505 4.66 -26.90 -5.76
N PRO A 506 4.59 -27.80 -4.76
CA PRO A 506 5.74 -28.66 -4.41
C PRO A 506 6.16 -29.61 -5.54
N LEU A 507 5.20 -30.15 -6.30
CA LEU A 507 5.49 -31.02 -7.45
C LEU A 507 6.27 -30.26 -8.52
N LEU A 508 5.85 -29.04 -8.85
CA LEU A 508 6.56 -28.20 -9.82
C LEU A 508 7.91 -27.75 -9.29
N GLU A 509 8.03 -27.37 -8.01
CA GLU A 509 9.32 -26.98 -7.42
C GLU A 509 10.39 -28.06 -7.56
N THR A 510 10.01 -29.33 -7.34
CA THR A 510 10.93 -30.48 -7.40
C THR A 510 11.17 -31.02 -8.81
N ARG A 511 10.24 -30.77 -9.75
CA ARG A 511 10.27 -31.36 -11.11
C ARG A 511 10.02 -30.34 -12.21
N ILE A 512 10.42 -29.09 -12.02
CA ILE A 512 10.10 -27.98 -12.94
C ILE A 512 10.59 -28.23 -14.36
N VAL A 513 11.79 -28.79 -14.53
CA VAL A 513 12.35 -29.12 -15.86
C VAL A 513 11.47 -30.13 -16.57
N GLY A 514 10.99 -31.16 -15.86
CA GLY A 514 10.04 -32.13 -16.40
C GLY A 514 8.70 -31.52 -16.81
N ALA A 515 8.22 -30.49 -16.08
CA ALA A 515 7.02 -29.75 -16.46
C ALA A 515 7.23 -28.85 -17.69
N LEU A 516 8.38 -28.16 -17.78
CA LEU A 516 8.72 -27.32 -18.94
C LEU A 516 8.90 -28.15 -20.22
N LEU A 517 9.43 -29.37 -20.09
CA LEU A 517 9.57 -30.31 -21.19
C LEU A 517 8.23 -30.77 -21.79
N LEU A 518 7.09 -30.57 -21.11
CA LEU A 518 5.79 -30.94 -21.67
C LEU A 518 5.49 -30.18 -22.96
N LEU A 519 5.90 -28.91 -23.01
CA LEU A 519 5.63 -28.03 -24.13
C LEU A 519 6.21 -28.58 -25.46
N PRO A 520 7.48 -29.04 -25.52
CA PRO A 520 8.01 -29.74 -26.69
C PRO A 520 7.70 -31.25 -26.73
N CYS A 521 7.61 -31.96 -25.60
CA CYS A 521 7.42 -33.41 -25.62
C CYS A 521 6.06 -33.81 -26.22
N VAL A 522 4.98 -33.12 -25.86
CA VAL A 522 3.64 -33.42 -26.38
C VAL A 522 3.58 -33.34 -27.91
N PRO A 523 3.93 -32.23 -28.58
CA PRO A 523 3.87 -32.16 -30.04
C PRO A 523 4.83 -33.15 -30.72
N ILE A 524 6.02 -33.40 -30.16
CA ILE A 524 6.98 -34.36 -30.72
C ILE A 524 6.39 -35.77 -30.69
N VAL A 525 5.89 -36.22 -29.54
CA VAL A 525 5.29 -37.55 -29.40
C VAL A 525 4.05 -37.67 -30.29
N VAL A 526 3.20 -36.63 -30.35
CA VAL A 526 2.04 -36.61 -31.26
C VAL A 526 2.46 -36.77 -32.72
N VAL A 527 3.49 -36.05 -33.18
CA VAL A 527 4.01 -36.18 -34.55
C VAL A 527 4.59 -37.57 -34.81
N ILE A 528 5.33 -38.14 -33.87
CA ILE A 528 5.89 -39.50 -33.99
C ILE A 528 4.75 -40.53 -34.06
N CYS A 529 3.74 -40.41 -33.19
CA CYS A 529 2.57 -41.29 -33.21
C CYS A 529 1.76 -41.13 -34.50
N ALA A 530 1.58 -39.89 -34.99
CA ALA A 530 0.87 -39.63 -36.25
C ALA A 530 1.63 -40.19 -37.46
N TRP A 531 2.96 -40.05 -37.49
CA TRP A 531 3.80 -40.68 -38.50
C TRP A 531 3.71 -42.20 -38.43
N GLY A 532 3.79 -42.78 -37.23
CA GLY A 532 3.63 -44.22 -37.01
C GLY A 532 2.25 -44.72 -37.47
N TRP A 533 1.20 -43.95 -37.21
CA TRP A 533 -0.16 -44.25 -37.68
C TRP A 533 -0.26 -44.25 -39.20
N GLY A 534 0.38 -43.29 -39.88
CA GLY A 534 0.42 -43.20 -41.34
C GLY A 534 1.14 -44.38 -42.01
N GLN A 535 2.00 -45.09 -41.28
CA GLN A 535 2.70 -46.29 -41.76
C GLN A 535 1.94 -47.60 -41.48
N MET A 536 0.82 -47.55 -40.73
CA MET A 536 0.02 -48.75 -40.46
C MET A 536 -0.79 -49.17 -41.69
N SER A 537 -0.92 -50.47 -41.92
CA SER A 537 -1.76 -51.01 -42.99
C SER A 537 -3.21 -50.53 -42.87
N GLU A 538 -3.86 -50.19 -43.98
CA GLU A 538 -5.25 -49.70 -44.00
C GLU A 538 -6.23 -50.65 -43.28
N ASP A 539 -5.98 -51.96 -43.33
CA ASP A 539 -6.79 -52.97 -42.66
C ASP A 539 -6.78 -52.87 -41.13
N PHE A 540 -5.69 -52.36 -40.56
CA PHE A 540 -5.56 -52.15 -39.12
C PHE A 540 -6.18 -50.82 -38.70
N ALA A 541 -5.93 -49.75 -39.47
CA ALA A 541 -6.49 -48.44 -39.20
C ALA A 541 -8.03 -48.45 -39.22
N ARG A 542 -8.64 -49.19 -40.16
CA ARG A 542 -10.11 -49.33 -40.28
C ARG A 542 -10.76 -50.14 -39.14
N ARG A 543 -9.99 -50.90 -38.35
CA ARG A 543 -10.52 -51.65 -37.21
C ARG A 543 -10.78 -50.78 -35.99
N ILE A 544 -10.18 -49.59 -35.93
CA ILE A 544 -10.32 -48.67 -34.80
C ILE A 544 -11.49 -47.73 -35.13
N PRO A 545 -12.60 -47.75 -34.34
CA PRO A 545 -13.72 -46.86 -34.57
C PRO A 545 -13.31 -45.40 -34.43
N ASP A 546 -13.95 -44.50 -35.19
CA ASP A 546 -13.67 -43.06 -35.12
C ASP A 546 -13.83 -42.48 -33.69
N ASP A 547 -14.73 -43.08 -32.89
CA ASP A 547 -14.96 -42.73 -31.47
C ASP A 547 -13.72 -42.96 -30.57
N TRP A 548 -12.83 -43.89 -30.94
CA TRP A 548 -11.63 -44.24 -30.16
C TRP A 548 -10.45 -43.29 -30.38
N ILE A 549 -10.49 -42.42 -31.39
CA ILE A 549 -9.40 -41.50 -31.72
C ILE A 549 -9.11 -40.56 -30.54
N LEU A 550 -10.14 -40.05 -29.87
CA LEU A 550 -9.96 -39.17 -28.71
C LEU A 550 -9.31 -39.91 -27.52
N THR A 551 -9.70 -41.16 -27.28
CA THR A 551 -9.10 -42.01 -26.24
C THR A 551 -7.63 -42.31 -26.53
N LEU A 552 -7.30 -42.57 -27.79
CA LEU A 552 -5.92 -42.76 -28.23
C LEU A 552 -5.08 -41.50 -28.00
N LEU A 553 -5.60 -40.33 -28.40
CA LEU A 553 -4.94 -39.04 -28.18
C LEU A 553 -4.76 -38.73 -26.69
N ALA A 554 -5.74 -39.05 -25.85
CA ALA A 554 -5.61 -38.93 -24.40
C ALA A 554 -4.50 -39.84 -23.84
N GLY A 555 -4.40 -41.09 -24.34
CA GLY A 555 -3.31 -42.00 -24.02
C GLY A 555 -1.93 -41.45 -24.43
N ILE A 556 -1.83 -40.86 -25.63
CA ILE A 556 -0.61 -40.21 -26.12
C ILE A 556 -0.23 -39.00 -25.24
N ALA A 557 -1.21 -38.18 -24.83
CA ALA A 557 -0.97 -37.05 -23.95
C ALA A 557 -0.47 -37.50 -22.56
N LEU A 558 -1.06 -38.54 -21.98
CA LEU A 558 -0.61 -39.12 -20.71
C LEU A 558 0.77 -39.77 -20.82
N PHE A 559 1.07 -40.44 -21.94
CA PHE A 559 2.39 -40.99 -22.21
C PHE A 559 3.43 -39.87 -22.36
N SER A 560 3.09 -38.80 -23.07
CA SER A 560 3.95 -37.61 -23.21
C SER A 560 4.22 -36.96 -21.85
N LEU A 561 3.20 -36.88 -20.99
CA LEU A 561 3.33 -36.40 -19.62
C LEU A 561 4.32 -37.26 -18.83
N TYR A 562 4.12 -38.58 -18.81
CA TYR A 562 5.02 -39.50 -18.15
C TYR A 562 6.47 -39.39 -18.68
N LEU A 563 6.63 -39.39 -20.00
CA LEU A 563 7.93 -39.31 -20.66
C LEU A 563 8.66 -38.00 -20.32
N SER A 564 7.95 -36.88 -20.30
CA SER A 564 8.51 -35.56 -19.95
C SER A 564 9.06 -35.53 -18.52
N PHE A 565 8.30 -36.06 -17.55
CA PHE A 565 8.76 -36.14 -16.16
C PHE A 565 9.87 -37.18 -15.95
N ALA A 566 9.87 -38.26 -16.74
CA ALA A 566 10.95 -39.26 -16.72
C ALA A 566 12.26 -38.71 -17.30
N LEU A 567 12.20 -37.90 -18.37
CA LEU A 567 13.36 -37.26 -18.99
C LEU A 567 13.84 -36.01 -18.23
N GLY A 568 12.99 -35.42 -17.38
CA GLY A 568 13.28 -34.20 -16.61
C GLY A 568 14.63 -34.20 -15.89
N PRO A 569 14.97 -35.20 -15.05
CA PRO A 569 16.25 -35.26 -14.34
C PRO A 569 17.46 -35.34 -15.27
N LEU A 570 17.33 -36.09 -16.37
CA LEU A 570 18.37 -36.20 -17.38
C LEU A 570 18.60 -34.82 -18.03
N ALA A 571 17.53 -34.16 -18.47
CA ALA A 571 17.60 -32.82 -19.04
C ALA A 571 18.15 -31.79 -18.05
N GLU A 572 17.79 -31.89 -16.76
CA GLU A 572 18.29 -30.99 -15.72
C GLU A 572 19.79 -31.14 -15.50
N SER A 573 20.29 -32.37 -15.47
CA SER A 573 21.73 -32.65 -15.38
C SER A 573 22.50 -32.14 -16.60
N LEU A 574 21.95 -32.32 -17.81
CA LEU A 574 22.62 -31.97 -19.07
C LEU A 574 22.59 -30.46 -19.36
N LEU A 575 21.46 -29.79 -19.10
CA LEU A 575 21.24 -28.39 -19.50
C LEU A 575 21.52 -27.39 -18.38
N PHE A 576 21.35 -27.78 -17.11
CA PHE A 576 21.35 -26.85 -15.96
C PHE A 576 22.33 -27.24 -14.85
N GLY A 577 23.28 -28.14 -15.13
CA GLY A 577 24.29 -28.55 -14.14
C GLY A 577 23.70 -29.28 -12.93
N GLY A 578 22.50 -29.86 -13.06
CA GLY A 578 21.85 -30.67 -12.02
C GLY A 578 20.99 -29.91 -11.02
N ASN A 579 20.91 -28.57 -11.10
CA ASN A 579 19.98 -27.79 -10.27
C ASN A 579 19.48 -26.56 -11.05
N PHE A 580 18.26 -26.67 -11.57
CA PHE A 580 17.63 -25.59 -12.33
C PHE A 580 17.47 -24.30 -11.52
N GLN A 581 17.12 -24.38 -10.24
CA GLN A 581 16.87 -23.21 -9.41
C GLN A 581 18.15 -22.41 -9.15
N SER A 582 19.27 -23.10 -8.94
CA SER A 582 20.59 -22.48 -8.78
C SER A 582 21.08 -21.87 -10.08
N TRP A 583 20.85 -22.56 -11.21
CA TRP A 583 21.14 -22.02 -12.54
C TRP A 583 20.33 -20.75 -12.84
N LEU A 584 19.03 -20.76 -12.52
CA LEU A 584 18.12 -19.63 -12.70
C LEU A 584 18.62 -18.42 -11.90
N LEU A 585 18.91 -18.60 -10.62
CA LEU A 585 19.41 -17.51 -9.77
C LEU A 585 20.76 -16.99 -10.25
N GLY A 586 21.70 -17.89 -10.61
CA GLY A 586 23.04 -17.50 -11.06
C GLY A 586 23.07 -16.81 -12.42
N THR A 587 22.14 -17.15 -13.32
CA THR A 587 22.13 -16.67 -14.71
C THR A 587 21.21 -15.46 -14.90
N THR A 588 19.99 -15.51 -14.35
CA THR A 588 18.98 -14.47 -14.55
C THR A 588 18.79 -13.56 -13.33
N GLY A 589 19.40 -13.91 -12.18
CA GLY A 589 19.17 -13.20 -10.91
C GLY A 589 17.78 -13.46 -10.31
N THR A 590 17.01 -14.39 -10.87
CA THR A 590 15.62 -14.64 -10.45
C THR A 590 15.55 -15.81 -9.48
N ARG A 591 14.81 -15.63 -8.39
CA ARG A 591 14.54 -16.71 -7.42
C ARG A 591 13.31 -17.49 -7.86
N TYR A 592 13.35 -18.81 -7.72
CA TYR A 592 12.14 -19.63 -7.87
C TYR A 592 11.36 -19.63 -6.55
N ASP A 593 10.14 -19.10 -6.56
CA ASP A 593 9.21 -19.21 -5.43
C ASP A 593 8.38 -20.48 -5.61
N GLN A 594 8.22 -21.29 -4.56
CA GLN A 594 7.39 -22.50 -4.59
C GLN A 594 5.94 -22.17 -5.03
N ARG A 595 5.39 -21.09 -4.48
CA ARG A 595 4.09 -20.53 -4.85
C ARG A 595 4.30 -19.37 -5.80
N ASN A 596 3.94 -19.57 -7.06
CA ASN A 596 4.28 -18.64 -8.14
C ASN A 596 3.18 -18.50 -9.20
N CYS A 597 3.44 -17.62 -10.17
CA CYS A 597 2.49 -17.32 -11.24
C CYS A 597 2.25 -18.49 -12.19
N LEU A 598 3.21 -19.39 -12.38
CA LEU A 598 3.02 -20.61 -13.18
C LEU A 598 1.95 -21.53 -12.56
N VAL A 599 2.07 -21.81 -11.27
CA VAL A 599 1.10 -22.63 -10.51
C VAL A 599 -0.30 -22.03 -10.63
N VAL A 600 -0.40 -20.71 -10.45
CA VAL A 600 -1.68 -19.99 -10.49
C VAL A 600 -2.24 -19.96 -11.91
N GLY A 601 -1.42 -19.73 -12.92
CA GLY A 601 -1.84 -19.78 -14.33
C GLY A 601 -2.49 -21.13 -14.69
N PHE A 602 -1.93 -22.24 -14.23
CA PHE A 602 -2.54 -23.57 -14.42
C PHE A 602 -3.85 -23.73 -13.65
N ALA A 603 -3.86 -23.46 -12.35
CA ALA A 603 -5.04 -23.68 -11.50
C ALA A 603 -6.23 -22.78 -11.88
N MET A 604 -5.94 -21.50 -12.11
CA MET A 604 -6.89 -20.49 -12.54
C MET A 604 -7.33 -20.71 -13.98
N GLY A 605 -6.40 -21.08 -14.86
CA GLY A 605 -6.73 -21.43 -16.23
C GLY A 605 -7.68 -22.63 -16.30
N PHE A 606 -7.42 -23.69 -15.52
CA PHE A 606 -8.33 -24.83 -15.36
C PHE A 606 -9.74 -24.41 -14.92
N ALA A 607 -9.86 -23.48 -13.98
CA ALA A 607 -11.15 -22.98 -13.49
C ALA A 607 -11.92 -22.16 -14.54
N VAL A 608 -11.23 -21.54 -15.49
CA VAL A 608 -11.82 -20.66 -16.52
C VAL A 608 -12.15 -21.42 -17.82
N VAL A 609 -11.43 -22.52 -18.11
CA VAL A 609 -11.64 -23.37 -19.30
C VAL A 609 -13.11 -23.73 -19.53
N PRO A 610 -13.88 -24.21 -18.53
CA PRO A 610 -15.27 -24.62 -18.75
C PRO A 610 -16.16 -23.52 -19.30
N ILE A 611 -15.99 -22.30 -18.82
CA ILE A 611 -16.81 -21.16 -19.24
C ILE A 611 -16.50 -20.79 -20.69
N ILE A 612 -15.22 -20.68 -21.02
CA ILE A 612 -14.80 -20.36 -22.39
C ILE A 612 -15.27 -21.48 -23.34
N TYR A 613 -15.06 -22.74 -22.94
CA TYR A 613 -15.42 -23.90 -23.74
C TYR A 613 -16.93 -23.95 -24.04
N THR A 614 -17.78 -23.91 -23.01
CA THR A 614 -19.23 -24.08 -23.19
C THR A 614 -19.81 -22.98 -24.08
N ILE A 615 -19.42 -21.72 -23.86
CA ILE A 615 -19.91 -20.60 -24.67
C ILE A 615 -19.35 -20.65 -26.10
N CYS A 616 -18.09 -21.04 -26.28
CA CYS A 616 -17.50 -21.24 -27.61
C CYS A 616 -18.19 -22.38 -28.37
N GLU A 617 -18.46 -23.51 -27.71
CA GLU A 617 -19.11 -24.67 -28.32
C GLU A 617 -20.54 -24.33 -28.73
N ASP A 618 -21.31 -23.64 -27.89
CA ASP A 618 -22.65 -23.16 -28.24
C ASP A 618 -22.60 -22.20 -29.43
N ALA A 619 -21.63 -21.27 -29.45
CA ALA A 619 -21.46 -20.32 -30.56
C ALA A 619 -21.13 -21.04 -31.88
N LEU A 620 -20.23 -22.02 -31.86
CA LEU A 620 -19.87 -22.83 -33.02
C LEU A 620 -21.05 -23.69 -33.51
N SER A 621 -21.71 -24.39 -32.59
CA SER A 621 -22.86 -25.25 -32.88
C SER A 621 -24.09 -24.48 -33.35
N SER A 622 -24.20 -23.18 -33.04
CA SER A 622 -25.28 -22.31 -33.54
C SER A 622 -25.12 -21.88 -35.01
N VAL A 623 -23.96 -22.11 -35.63
CA VAL A 623 -23.73 -21.77 -37.05
C VAL A 623 -24.68 -22.57 -37.94
N PRO A 624 -25.48 -21.90 -38.80
CA PRO A 624 -26.51 -22.57 -39.59
C PRO A 624 -25.99 -23.75 -40.43
N GLN A 625 -26.69 -24.88 -40.38
CA GLN A 625 -26.25 -26.12 -41.03
C GLN A 625 -26.16 -26.00 -42.56
N HIS A 626 -26.94 -25.12 -43.19
CA HIS A 626 -26.89 -24.89 -44.63
C HIS A 626 -25.56 -24.27 -45.09
N LEU A 627 -24.91 -23.45 -44.25
CA LEU A 627 -23.57 -22.90 -44.55
C LEU A 627 -22.52 -24.00 -44.55
N ARG A 628 -22.63 -24.93 -43.60
CA ARG A 628 -21.75 -26.10 -43.49
C ARG A 628 -21.93 -27.01 -44.71
N ALA A 629 -23.17 -27.37 -45.02
CA ALA A 629 -23.50 -28.23 -46.16
C ALA A 629 -23.10 -27.60 -47.49
N GLY A 630 -23.30 -26.29 -47.66
CA GLY A 630 -22.90 -25.54 -48.86
C GLY A 630 -21.39 -25.55 -49.08
N SER A 631 -20.60 -25.35 -48.03
CA SER A 631 -19.13 -25.44 -48.10
C SER A 631 -18.65 -26.83 -48.51
N LEU A 632 -19.18 -27.88 -47.87
CA LEU A 632 -18.82 -29.27 -48.18
C LEU A 632 -19.25 -29.67 -49.60
N ALA A 633 -20.40 -29.20 -50.08
CA ALA A 633 -20.89 -29.44 -51.44
C ALA A 633 -19.98 -28.83 -52.53
N LEU A 634 -19.24 -27.76 -52.20
CA LEU A 634 -18.23 -27.17 -53.08
C LEU A 634 -16.89 -27.91 -53.05
N GLY A 635 -16.81 -29.07 -52.38
CA GLY A 635 -15.61 -29.89 -52.28
C GLY A 635 -14.62 -29.43 -51.19
N ALA A 636 -15.03 -28.51 -50.31
CA ALA A 636 -14.20 -28.11 -49.18
C ALA A 636 -14.07 -29.26 -48.16
N THR A 637 -12.90 -29.40 -47.54
CA THR A 637 -12.72 -30.38 -46.45
C THR A 637 -13.40 -29.91 -45.16
N PRO A 638 -13.68 -30.81 -44.19
CA PRO A 638 -14.19 -30.42 -42.87
C PRO A 638 -13.31 -29.37 -42.19
N TRP A 639 -11.99 -29.49 -42.29
CA TRP A 639 -11.03 -28.50 -41.78
C TRP A 639 -11.14 -27.14 -42.48
N GLN A 640 -11.26 -27.13 -43.82
CA GLN A 640 -11.47 -25.90 -44.57
C GLN A 640 -12.81 -25.24 -44.23
N THR A 641 -13.86 -26.02 -44.07
CA THR A 641 -15.19 -25.54 -43.66
C THR A 641 -15.15 -24.95 -42.24
N ALA A 642 -14.50 -25.63 -41.30
CA ALA A 642 -14.32 -25.15 -39.93
C ALA A 642 -13.59 -23.79 -39.89
N ILE A 643 -12.45 -23.67 -40.58
CA ILE A 643 -11.64 -22.44 -40.54
C ILE A 643 -12.22 -21.30 -41.36
N ARG A 644 -12.78 -21.58 -42.55
CA ARG A 644 -13.18 -20.53 -43.51
C ARG A 644 -14.64 -20.11 -43.39
N VAL A 645 -15.50 -20.95 -42.82
CA VAL A 645 -16.94 -20.70 -42.74
C VAL A 645 -17.41 -20.65 -41.30
N VAL A 646 -17.18 -21.70 -40.52
CA VAL A 646 -17.72 -21.81 -39.16
C VAL A 646 -17.04 -20.83 -38.20
N LEU A 647 -15.70 -20.84 -38.15
CA LEU A 647 -14.92 -20.01 -37.22
C LEU A 647 -15.14 -18.50 -37.42
N PRO A 648 -15.15 -17.95 -38.66
CA PRO A 648 -15.46 -16.53 -38.87
C PRO A 648 -16.89 -16.17 -38.46
N THR A 649 -17.86 -17.04 -38.77
CA THR A 649 -19.28 -16.84 -38.42
C THR A 649 -19.49 -16.88 -36.90
N ALA A 650 -18.82 -17.78 -36.20
CA ALA A 650 -18.90 -17.92 -34.74
C ALA A 650 -17.98 -16.95 -33.97
N SER A 651 -17.09 -16.22 -34.65
CA SER A 651 -16.08 -15.36 -34.02
C SER A 651 -16.62 -14.32 -33.02
N PRO A 652 -17.81 -13.69 -33.20
CA PRO A 652 -18.37 -12.81 -32.18
C PRO A 652 -18.69 -13.56 -30.87
N GLY A 653 -19.16 -14.81 -30.97
CA GLY A 653 -19.47 -15.67 -29.82
C GLY A 653 -18.20 -16.13 -29.10
N ILE A 654 -17.18 -16.56 -29.84
CA ILE A 654 -15.87 -16.97 -29.27
C ILE A 654 -15.18 -15.80 -28.56
N PHE A 655 -15.24 -14.61 -29.15
CA PHE A 655 -14.73 -13.40 -28.51
C PHE A 655 -15.48 -13.09 -27.21
N SER A 656 -16.81 -13.24 -27.21
CA SER A 656 -17.64 -13.08 -26.00
C SER A 656 -17.26 -14.08 -24.91
N ALA A 657 -17.09 -15.36 -25.28
CA ALA A 657 -16.67 -16.42 -24.37
C ALA A 657 -15.31 -16.10 -23.72
N THR A 658 -14.36 -15.63 -24.53
CA THR A 658 -13.02 -15.23 -24.09
C THR A 658 -13.07 -14.07 -23.09
N MET A 659 -13.91 -13.07 -23.36
CA MET A 659 -14.05 -11.89 -22.49
C MET A 659 -14.74 -12.23 -21.18
N ILE A 660 -15.76 -13.10 -21.18
CA ILE A 660 -16.40 -13.60 -19.95
C ILE A 660 -15.38 -14.41 -19.11
N GLY A 661 -14.58 -15.25 -19.76
CA GLY A 661 -13.50 -15.98 -19.10
C GLY A 661 -12.45 -15.04 -18.49
N PHE A 662 -12.02 -14.03 -19.23
CA PHE A 662 -11.10 -12.98 -18.76
C PHE A 662 -11.69 -12.22 -17.56
N GLY A 663 -12.95 -11.83 -17.60
CA GLY A 663 -13.62 -11.12 -16.49
C GLY A 663 -13.67 -11.97 -15.22
N ARG A 664 -13.97 -13.28 -15.34
CA ARG A 664 -13.89 -14.21 -14.20
C ARG A 664 -12.47 -14.32 -13.67
N ALA A 665 -11.49 -14.38 -14.57
CA ALA A 665 -10.09 -14.47 -14.20
C ALA A 665 -9.63 -13.24 -13.39
N VAL A 666 -9.93 -12.03 -13.86
CA VAL A 666 -9.60 -10.77 -13.14
C VAL A 666 -10.17 -10.75 -11.71
N GLY A 667 -11.37 -11.30 -11.53
CA GLY A 667 -12.05 -11.39 -10.23
C GLY A 667 -11.68 -12.61 -9.38
N GLU A 668 -10.77 -13.49 -9.83
CA GLU A 668 -10.43 -14.70 -9.08
C GLU A 668 -9.70 -14.33 -7.78
N THR A 669 -10.25 -14.79 -6.66
CA THR A 669 -9.77 -14.41 -5.32
C THR A 669 -9.10 -15.59 -4.63
N MET A 670 -9.74 -16.77 -4.66
CA MET A 670 -9.38 -17.88 -3.75
C MET A 670 -8.22 -18.71 -4.28
N ILE A 671 -8.18 -18.95 -5.59
CA ILE A 671 -7.03 -19.64 -6.21
C ILE A 671 -5.77 -18.80 -6.00
N VAL A 672 -5.86 -17.50 -6.27
CA VAL A 672 -4.75 -16.57 -6.14
C VAL A 672 -4.25 -16.52 -4.69
N LEU A 673 -5.16 -16.32 -3.74
CA LEU A 673 -4.83 -16.21 -2.32
C LEU A 673 -4.05 -17.43 -1.80
N MET A 674 -4.41 -18.63 -2.25
CA MET A 674 -3.82 -19.88 -1.78
C MET A 674 -2.53 -20.24 -2.51
N ALA A 675 -2.40 -19.92 -3.80
CA ALA A 675 -1.35 -20.46 -4.67
C ALA A 675 -0.25 -19.47 -5.10
N THR A 676 -0.40 -18.15 -4.88
CA THR A 676 0.58 -17.13 -5.36
C THR A 676 1.68 -16.75 -4.39
N GLY A 677 1.58 -17.13 -3.11
CA GLY A 677 2.49 -16.65 -2.07
C GLY A 677 2.24 -15.20 -1.62
N ASN A 678 1.29 -14.48 -2.25
CA ASN A 678 0.82 -13.15 -1.85
C ASN A 678 1.89 -12.05 -1.79
N THR A 679 2.87 -12.07 -2.68
CA THR A 679 3.96 -11.09 -2.74
C THR A 679 3.65 -9.96 -3.75
N PRO A 680 3.51 -8.69 -3.33
CA PRO A 680 3.18 -7.58 -4.22
C PRO A 680 4.41 -7.06 -4.97
N ILE A 681 4.92 -7.84 -5.91
CA ILE A 681 6.13 -7.53 -6.70
C ILE A 681 5.79 -7.15 -8.15
N LEU A 682 6.62 -6.28 -8.74
CA LEU A 682 6.53 -5.83 -10.12
C LEU A 682 7.54 -6.54 -11.03
N ASP A 683 7.43 -7.86 -11.13
CA ASP A 683 8.26 -8.69 -12.00
C ASP A 683 7.36 -9.55 -12.90
N TRP A 684 7.64 -9.60 -14.20
CA TRP A 684 6.89 -10.42 -15.15
C TRP A 684 7.23 -11.91 -15.04
N THR A 685 8.32 -12.30 -14.40
CA THR A 685 8.75 -13.69 -14.30
C THR A 685 7.63 -14.61 -13.78
N ILE A 686 7.44 -15.75 -14.46
CA ILE A 686 6.46 -16.79 -14.11
C ILE A 686 6.80 -17.53 -12.81
N PHE A 687 8.07 -17.48 -12.38
CA PHE A 687 8.61 -18.21 -11.23
C PHE A 687 8.47 -17.47 -9.90
N ASN A 688 8.04 -16.21 -9.90
CA ASN A 688 7.81 -15.46 -8.68
C ASN A 688 6.32 -15.39 -8.35
N GLY A 689 6.00 -15.08 -7.09
CA GLY A 689 4.64 -14.80 -6.65
C GLY A 689 4.02 -13.52 -7.23
N MET A 690 2.80 -13.24 -6.80
CA MET A 690 2.08 -11.98 -7.05
C MET A 690 1.03 -11.75 -5.97
N ARG A 691 0.53 -10.51 -5.87
CA ARG A 691 -0.64 -10.16 -5.05
C ARG A 691 -1.66 -9.47 -5.96
N THR A 692 -2.90 -9.95 -6.01
CA THR A 692 -3.96 -9.32 -6.82
C THR A 692 -4.80 -8.38 -5.97
N MET A 693 -5.53 -7.46 -6.61
CA MET A 693 -6.49 -6.57 -5.93
C MET A 693 -7.54 -7.36 -5.14
N SER A 694 -8.10 -8.41 -5.75
CA SER A 694 -9.11 -9.27 -5.13
C SER A 694 -8.60 -10.00 -3.88
N ALA A 695 -7.41 -10.62 -3.97
CA ALA A 695 -6.79 -11.32 -2.84
C ALA A 695 -6.36 -10.34 -1.74
N ASN A 696 -5.93 -9.14 -2.11
CA ASN A 696 -5.55 -8.11 -1.14
C ASN A 696 -6.72 -7.63 -0.30
N ILE A 697 -7.85 -7.31 -0.95
CA ILE A 697 -9.10 -6.94 -0.30
C ILE A 697 -9.55 -8.05 0.66
N ALA A 698 -9.53 -9.31 0.23
CA ALA A 698 -10.01 -10.43 1.05
C ALA A 698 -9.18 -10.66 2.32
N VAL A 699 -7.87 -10.39 2.28
CA VAL A 699 -6.97 -10.63 3.41
C VAL A 699 -6.93 -9.44 4.36
N GLU A 700 -6.90 -8.22 3.85
CA GLU A 700 -6.59 -7.06 4.68
C GLU A 700 -7.84 -6.35 5.23
N ILE A 701 -9.02 -6.53 4.63
CA ILE A 701 -10.26 -5.93 5.18
C ILE A 701 -10.53 -6.36 6.63
N PRO A 702 -10.40 -7.65 7.02
CA PRO A 702 -10.61 -8.07 8.40
C PRO A 702 -9.62 -7.49 9.40
N GLU A 703 -8.41 -7.12 8.96
CA GLU A 703 -7.33 -6.58 9.80
C GLU A 703 -7.31 -5.04 9.82
N ALA A 704 -7.96 -4.40 8.86
CA ALA A 704 -7.97 -2.95 8.73
C ALA A 704 -8.85 -2.29 9.80
N PRO A 705 -8.33 -1.29 10.56
CA PRO A 705 -9.13 -0.51 11.49
C PRO A 705 -10.32 0.14 10.79
N HIS A 706 -11.52 0.03 11.38
CA HIS A 706 -12.73 0.63 10.82
C HIS A 706 -12.54 2.14 10.63
N GLU A 707 -12.99 2.66 9.49
CA GLU A 707 -12.79 4.06 9.03
C GLU A 707 -11.34 4.54 8.90
N GLY A 708 -10.35 3.69 9.18
CA GLY A 708 -8.95 3.99 9.02
C GLY A 708 -8.53 4.09 7.55
N THR A 709 -7.35 4.63 7.31
CA THR A 709 -6.86 4.83 5.94
C THR A 709 -6.78 3.54 5.14
N LEU A 710 -6.20 2.48 5.70
CA LEU A 710 -6.10 1.19 5.03
C LEU A 710 -7.47 0.67 4.62
N TYR A 711 -8.44 0.73 5.53
CA TYR A 711 -9.82 0.29 5.27
C TYR A 711 -10.38 0.99 4.03
N ARG A 712 -10.31 2.32 3.98
CA ARG A 712 -10.82 3.10 2.84
C ARG A 712 -10.04 2.85 1.55
N VAL A 713 -8.72 2.63 1.61
CA VAL A 713 -7.90 2.30 0.43
C VAL A 713 -8.26 0.92 -0.13
N LEU A 714 -8.65 -0.04 0.70
CA LEU A 714 -9.16 -1.33 0.23
C LEU A 714 -10.52 -1.18 -0.47
N PHE A 715 -11.40 -0.32 0.03
CA PHE A 715 -12.64 0.04 -0.70
C PHE A 715 -12.33 0.73 -2.04
N LEU A 716 -11.38 1.67 -2.08
CA LEU A 716 -10.92 2.28 -3.31
C LEU A 716 -10.39 1.24 -4.31
N THR A 717 -9.63 0.25 -3.82
CA THR A 717 -9.16 -0.88 -4.65
C THR A 717 -10.35 -1.67 -5.22
N GLY A 718 -11.43 -1.83 -4.44
CA GLY A 718 -12.69 -2.40 -4.91
C GLY A 718 -13.37 -1.57 -6.01
N VAL A 719 -13.42 -0.25 -5.86
CA VAL A 719 -13.90 0.68 -6.91
C VAL A 719 -13.08 0.52 -8.18
N LEU A 720 -11.75 0.46 -8.07
CA LEU A 720 -10.85 0.30 -9.22
C LEU A 720 -11.05 -1.05 -9.91
N LEU A 721 -11.19 -2.14 -9.16
CA LEU A 721 -11.48 -3.46 -9.71
C LEU A 721 -12.82 -3.48 -10.46
N ALA A 722 -13.86 -2.87 -9.88
CA ALA A 722 -15.16 -2.72 -10.51
C ALA A 722 -15.07 -1.87 -11.79
N ALA A 723 -14.35 -0.75 -11.76
CA ALA A 723 -14.14 0.12 -12.90
C ALA A 723 -13.38 -0.59 -14.04
N ILE A 724 -12.30 -1.31 -13.73
CA ILE A 724 -11.53 -2.10 -14.71
C ILE A 724 -12.42 -3.17 -15.34
N THR A 725 -13.17 -3.91 -14.52
CA THR A 725 -14.07 -4.96 -15.01
C THR A 725 -15.17 -4.38 -15.89
N PHE A 726 -15.76 -3.25 -15.49
CA PHE A 726 -16.76 -2.54 -16.27
C PHE A 726 -16.21 -2.05 -17.62
N LEU A 727 -15.01 -1.45 -17.63
CA LEU A 727 -14.35 -0.98 -18.85
C LEU A 727 -14.06 -2.13 -19.82
N VAL A 728 -13.49 -3.24 -19.32
CA VAL A 728 -13.18 -4.41 -20.15
C VAL A 728 -14.46 -5.02 -20.72
N ASN A 729 -15.50 -5.20 -19.91
CA ASN A 729 -16.78 -5.75 -20.37
C ASN A 729 -17.48 -4.82 -21.38
N THR A 730 -17.39 -3.51 -21.19
CA THR A 730 -17.94 -2.53 -22.13
C THR A 730 -17.19 -2.58 -23.46
N LEU A 731 -15.86 -2.61 -23.43
CA LEU A 731 -15.03 -2.75 -24.63
C LEU A 731 -15.35 -4.06 -25.36
N ALA A 732 -15.52 -5.15 -24.62
CA ALA A 732 -15.90 -6.45 -25.15
C ALA A 732 -17.23 -6.39 -25.91
N GLU A 733 -18.24 -5.75 -25.34
CA GLU A 733 -19.55 -5.58 -25.97
C GLU A 733 -19.46 -4.76 -27.26
N VAL A 734 -18.71 -3.66 -27.25
CA VAL A 734 -18.50 -2.81 -28.43
C VAL A 734 -17.82 -3.59 -29.56
N VAL A 735 -16.79 -4.38 -29.26
CA VAL A 735 -16.12 -5.23 -30.26
C VAL A 735 -17.05 -6.31 -30.78
N ARG A 736 -17.84 -6.96 -29.90
CA ARG A 736 -18.82 -7.98 -30.27
C ARG A 736 -19.84 -7.46 -31.28
N GLN A 737 -20.39 -6.26 -31.04
CA GLN A 737 -21.36 -5.64 -31.96
C GLN A 737 -20.76 -5.39 -33.34
N ARG A 738 -19.55 -4.83 -33.39
CA ARG A 738 -18.83 -4.59 -34.66
C ARG A 738 -18.55 -5.88 -35.43
N LEU A 739 -18.15 -6.95 -34.75
CA LEU A 739 -17.92 -8.25 -35.39
C LEU A 739 -19.22 -8.83 -35.94
N ARG A 740 -20.32 -8.73 -35.18
CA ARG A 740 -21.64 -9.20 -35.64
C ARG A 740 -22.11 -8.45 -36.88
N GLU A 741 -21.96 -7.13 -36.95
CA GLU A 741 -22.33 -6.33 -38.13
C GLU A 741 -21.48 -6.66 -39.36
N LYS A 742 -20.19 -6.96 -39.16
CA LYS A 742 -19.29 -7.32 -40.26
C LYS A 742 -19.67 -8.67 -40.87
N TYR A 743 -20.01 -9.65 -40.04
CA TYR A 743 -20.28 -11.02 -40.49
C TYR A 743 -21.75 -11.32 -40.75
N SER A 744 -22.70 -10.48 -40.30
CA SER A 744 -24.11 -10.60 -40.70
C SER A 744 -24.40 -10.18 -42.14
N ARG A 745 -23.41 -9.59 -42.82
CA ARG A 745 -23.46 -9.21 -44.24
C ARG A 745 -22.95 -10.31 -45.19
N ILE A 746 -22.40 -11.39 -44.63
CA ILE A 746 -21.99 -12.62 -45.34
C ILE A 746 -23.11 -13.64 -45.17
#